data_AF-A0A0B7NUY9-F1
#
_entry.id   AF-A0A0B7NUY9-F1
#
_cell.length_a   1.000
_cell.length_b   1.000
_cell.length_c   1.000
_cell.angle_alpha   90.00
_cell.angle_beta   90.00
_cell.angle_gamma   90.00
#
_symmetry.space_group_name_H-M   'P 1'
#
loop_
_entity.id
_entity.type
_entity.pdbx_description
1 polymer ?
#
loop_
_entity_poly.entity_id
_entity_poly.type
_entity_poly.pdbx_seq_one_letter_code
_entity_poly.pdbx_strand_id
1 'polypeptide(L)'
;MGILFSNLWNKLFSKTQVKLIIVGLDNAGKTTILYKLLMNQIVTTTPTIGSNVEEVEYKNLKFVMWDIGGQESLRSTWKTYYIDTKAVIMVIDSTDINRLHLAEQELHQMMDSDQLQNASLLVFANKQDVKGSLGAAKISEALGLTIVVHCSSVLADTLYSVISDDPTYDAGVIINQNIYRLQRSSESSILFQGVAPSNTQYSYAKLQRDTTTIVEQEDFSRPAVSGSQTMNEFFNRNWNRKDVSTFEPIGSISKNFDRRVDDELHPVGEIPTIHVIAAQTEIDKIHNRYKQEIEVLVNVTYISTSIVKSFSNAKFEIGGRSSRQFTKFAYNIKLNKKDNLSGFRKLKLRTTVSDPSYMRELFINERPIGLFTLMEKYDKNWLANEFNAGKDDYAHGILYEGQGGSKDSVRADLSYKGDNPSAYNASAYSVSEKSKLGVESLDDLTTFIKFINDQRVFQKTADAESVSATVPEWEMRLDVENFLVAMAFEFLQGFWDGYLQNSNNYFLYKSPETNRFVWISWDYDYVMGSGPVNMKSLAQGDYTTYVGFDKRPLTIALLNVPEFKALFEKKLKTIADEIYNPTKANPVIDSISDLIQDDVAWDKTLPHVRKGLEFWTFSLDNLKYGNFNNNTNQNEGVPPTLSVTTGIDFLLRLNSDIDWKAAVNGKTGHISLYGVKEWINLKYSNFYKKTSYKPLLPLPLKN
;
A
#
# COMPACT_ATOMS: atom_id res chain seq x y z
N MET A 1 -3.44 -33.26 24.13
CA MET A 1 -4.13 -32.10 23.50
C MET A 1 -4.54 -30.98 24.47
N GLY A 2 -4.39 -31.12 25.80
CA GLY A 2 -4.86 -30.10 26.76
C GLY A 2 -3.89 -28.98 27.18
N ILE A 3 -2.57 -29.12 26.94
CA ILE A 3 -1.55 -28.19 27.49
C ILE A 3 -1.10 -27.13 26.45
N LEU A 4 -1.18 -27.44 25.15
CA LEU A 4 -0.83 -26.50 24.08
C LEU A 4 -1.98 -25.52 23.78
N PHE A 5 -3.23 -25.98 23.85
CA PHE A 5 -4.41 -25.13 23.71
C PHE A 5 -4.60 -24.18 24.89
N SER A 6 -4.27 -24.60 26.13
CA SER A 6 -4.34 -23.71 27.30
C SER A 6 -3.36 -22.54 27.20
N ASN A 7 -2.15 -22.77 26.66
CA ASN A 7 -1.14 -21.71 26.53
C ASN A 7 -1.45 -20.72 25.41
N LEU A 8 -2.11 -21.18 24.33
CA LEU A 8 -2.52 -20.32 23.22
C LEU A 8 -3.80 -19.54 23.54
N TRP A 9 -4.76 -20.17 24.24
CA TRP A 9 -5.98 -19.52 24.72
C TRP A 9 -5.68 -18.51 25.84
N ASN A 10 -4.75 -18.83 26.75
CA ASN A 10 -4.28 -17.88 27.76
C ASN A 10 -3.51 -16.72 27.14
N LYS A 11 -2.82 -16.87 26.00
CA LYS A 11 -2.16 -15.73 25.31
C LYS A 11 -3.13 -14.84 24.54
N LEU A 12 -4.23 -15.40 24.01
CA LEU A 12 -5.29 -14.66 23.33
C LEU A 12 -6.22 -13.92 24.30
N PHE A 13 -6.27 -14.34 25.57
CA PHE A 13 -7.10 -13.74 26.61
C PHE A 13 -6.33 -13.27 27.86
N SER A 14 -4.98 -13.27 27.87
CA SER A 14 -4.21 -12.79 29.02
C SER A 14 -4.28 -11.28 29.10
N LYS A 15 -4.78 -10.76 30.22
CA LYS A 15 -4.67 -9.35 30.55
C LYS A 15 -3.20 -8.99 30.72
N THR A 16 -2.77 -7.90 30.09
CA THR A 16 -1.39 -7.40 30.24
C THR A 16 -1.23 -6.91 31.67
N GLN A 17 -0.32 -7.51 32.42
CA GLN A 17 -0.05 -7.13 33.80
C GLN A 17 0.85 -5.88 33.84
N VAL A 18 0.44 -4.87 34.60
CA VAL A 18 1.16 -3.61 34.75
C VAL A 18 1.45 -3.40 36.24
N LYS A 19 2.72 -3.34 36.61
CA LYS A 19 3.13 -3.06 37.99
C LYS A 19 3.20 -1.55 38.21
N LEU A 20 2.52 -1.07 39.25
CA LEU A 20 2.54 0.32 39.71
C LEU A 20 3.01 0.35 41.17
N ILE A 21 3.76 1.38 41.54
CA ILE A 21 4.10 1.63 42.96
C ILE A 21 3.50 2.97 43.39
N ILE A 22 2.98 3.00 44.61
CA ILE A 22 2.46 4.21 45.27
C ILE A 22 3.38 4.52 46.45
N VAL A 23 4.01 5.69 46.40
CA VAL A 23 5.03 6.15 47.36
C VAL A 23 4.72 7.57 47.82
N GLY A 24 5.41 8.02 48.87
CA GLY A 24 5.18 9.31 49.52
C GLY A 24 5.28 9.19 51.04
N LEU A 25 5.41 10.32 51.72
CA LEU A 25 5.59 10.36 53.18
C LEU A 25 4.42 9.71 53.94
N ASP A 26 4.66 9.35 55.19
CA ASP A 26 3.62 8.90 56.11
C ASP A 26 2.48 9.95 56.20
N ASN A 27 1.25 9.46 56.32
CA ASN A 27 0.03 10.29 56.37
C ASN A 27 -0.32 11.10 55.09
N ALA A 28 0.39 10.91 53.97
CA ALA A 28 0.10 11.60 52.71
C ALA A 28 -1.23 11.18 52.04
N GLY A 29 -1.82 10.06 52.44
CA GLY A 29 -3.11 9.56 51.92
C GLY A 29 -3.01 8.54 50.79
N LYS A 30 -1.86 7.85 50.65
CA LYS A 30 -1.61 6.80 49.64
C LYS A 30 -2.67 5.69 49.65
N THR A 31 -2.89 5.09 50.81
CA THR A 31 -3.85 4.00 51.00
C THR A 31 -5.30 4.46 50.75
N THR A 32 -5.62 5.70 51.11
CA THR A 32 -6.95 6.30 50.85
C THR A 32 -7.20 6.47 49.36
N ILE A 33 -6.20 6.92 48.58
CA ILE A 33 -6.29 7.02 47.12
C ILE A 33 -6.46 5.62 46.52
N LEU A 34 -5.68 4.65 46.97
CA LEU A 34 -5.78 3.27 46.48
C LEU A 34 -7.18 2.69 46.70
N TYR A 35 -7.74 2.79 47.91
CA TYR A 35 -9.10 2.30 48.18
C TYR A 35 -10.20 3.12 47.50
N LYS A 36 -10.00 4.43 47.30
CA LYS A 36 -10.96 5.24 46.54
C LYS A 36 -11.01 4.81 45.07
N LEU A 37 -9.87 4.46 44.47
CA LEU A 37 -9.79 3.95 43.10
C LEU A 37 -10.39 2.53 42.98
N LEU A 38 -10.17 1.68 43.99
CA LEU A 38 -10.62 0.28 44.00
C LEU A 38 -12.11 0.10 44.32
N MET A 39 -12.59 0.77 45.36
CA MET A 39 -13.89 0.48 45.99
C MET A 39 -14.88 1.63 45.85
N ASN A 40 -14.46 2.75 45.24
CA ASN A 40 -15.21 4.02 45.15
C ASN A 40 -15.70 4.58 46.51
N GLN A 41 -15.17 4.08 47.63
CA GLN A 41 -15.51 4.50 48.99
C GLN A 41 -14.30 5.14 49.69
N ILE A 42 -14.56 6.02 50.67
CA ILE A 42 -13.53 6.63 51.51
C ILE A 42 -13.45 5.81 52.80
N VAL A 43 -12.36 5.10 53.00
CA VAL A 43 -12.09 4.29 54.20
C VAL A 43 -11.10 5.03 55.09
N THR A 44 -11.39 5.14 56.39
CA THR A 44 -10.44 5.67 57.38
C THR A 44 -9.33 4.65 57.62
N THR A 45 -8.09 5.00 57.30
CA THR A 45 -6.93 4.11 57.37
C THR A 45 -5.96 4.51 58.47
N THR A 46 -5.31 3.54 59.10
CA THR A 46 -4.11 3.74 59.93
C THR A 46 -2.84 3.70 59.05
N PRO A 47 -1.70 4.28 59.49
CA PRO A 47 -0.46 4.27 58.69
C PRO A 47 0.01 2.85 58.33
N THR A 48 0.29 2.60 57.04
CA THR A 48 0.78 1.31 56.54
C THR A 48 2.16 0.97 57.12
N ILE A 49 2.29 -0.24 57.67
CA ILE A 49 3.56 -0.83 58.11
C ILE A 49 4.00 -1.83 57.02
N GLY A 50 5.15 -1.61 56.38
CA GLY A 50 5.64 -2.46 55.29
C GLY A 50 5.05 -2.08 53.93
N SER A 51 4.38 -3.01 53.25
CA SER A 51 3.75 -2.79 51.94
C SER A 51 2.40 -3.52 51.85
N ASN A 52 1.41 -2.92 51.18
CA ASN A 52 0.18 -3.59 50.77
C ASN A 52 0.15 -3.78 49.24
N VAL A 53 -0.47 -4.86 48.77
CA VAL A 53 -0.63 -5.13 47.33
C VAL A 53 -2.09 -5.27 47.01
N GLU A 54 -2.55 -4.49 46.04
CA GLU A 54 -3.90 -4.59 45.51
C GLU A 54 -3.86 -4.80 44.00
N GLU A 55 -4.75 -5.66 43.51
CA GLU A 55 -4.89 -5.92 42.08
C GLU A 55 -6.16 -5.26 41.54
N VAL A 56 -6.03 -4.45 40.49
CA VAL A 56 -7.15 -3.78 39.83
C VAL A 56 -7.22 -4.22 38.39
N GLU A 57 -8.38 -4.67 37.95
CA GLU A 57 -8.61 -4.96 36.54
C GLU A 57 -9.36 -3.81 35.87
N TYR A 58 -8.78 -3.28 34.79
CA TYR A 58 -9.42 -2.26 33.98
C TYR A 58 -9.25 -2.58 32.50
N LYS A 59 -10.36 -2.87 31.82
CA LYS A 59 -10.38 -3.37 30.44
C LYS A 59 -9.50 -4.63 30.29
N ASN A 60 -8.48 -4.56 29.42
CA ASN A 60 -7.52 -5.62 29.15
C ASN A 60 -6.24 -5.51 30.00
N LEU A 61 -6.18 -4.60 30.97
CA LEU A 61 -5.03 -4.40 31.86
C LEU A 61 -5.32 -4.94 33.26
N LYS A 62 -4.32 -5.60 33.84
CA LYS A 62 -4.31 -6.00 35.24
C LYS A 62 -3.24 -5.18 35.96
N PHE A 63 -3.64 -4.16 36.71
CA PHE A 63 -2.75 -3.38 37.53
C PHE A 63 -2.43 -4.12 38.83
N VAL A 64 -1.15 -4.22 39.15
CA VAL A 64 -0.67 -4.67 40.47
C VAL A 64 -0.07 -3.45 41.15
N MET A 65 -0.79 -2.91 42.13
CA MET A 65 -0.45 -1.67 42.81
C MET A 65 0.17 -1.97 44.17
N TRP A 66 1.39 -1.50 44.39
CA TRP A 66 2.11 -1.64 45.66
C TRP A 66 2.02 -0.33 46.45
N ASP A 67 1.26 -0.30 47.54
CA ASP A 67 1.25 0.82 48.50
C ASP A 67 2.35 0.61 49.54
N ILE A 68 3.38 1.45 49.50
CA ILE A 68 4.60 1.26 50.30
C ILE A 68 4.58 2.21 51.50
N GLY A 69 4.97 1.71 52.68
CA GLY A 69 5.07 2.48 53.90
C GLY A 69 5.95 3.73 53.75
N GLY A 70 5.43 4.88 54.18
CA GLY A 70 6.10 6.19 54.06
C GLY A 70 6.88 6.64 55.30
N GLN A 71 6.91 5.80 56.34
CA GLN A 71 7.65 6.09 57.59
C GLN A 71 9.15 6.13 57.29
N GLU A 72 9.88 7.03 57.94
CA GLU A 72 11.31 7.26 57.71
C GLU A 72 12.15 5.97 57.72
N SER A 73 11.91 5.08 58.69
CA SER A 73 12.61 3.79 58.81
C SER A 73 12.36 2.82 57.64
N LEU A 74 11.28 3.01 56.87
CA LEU A 74 10.88 2.13 55.78
C LEU A 74 11.28 2.66 54.38
N ARG A 75 11.64 3.94 54.23
CA ARG A 75 11.89 4.53 52.90
C ARG A 75 13.08 3.91 52.17
N SER A 76 14.10 3.48 52.92
CA SER A 76 15.25 2.73 52.36
C SER A 76 14.86 1.42 51.65
N THR A 77 13.66 0.89 51.91
CA THR A 77 13.14 -0.33 51.27
C THR A 77 12.40 -0.06 49.97
N TRP A 78 12.08 1.19 49.61
CA TRP A 78 11.35 1.51 48.37
C TRP A 78 12.03 0.92 47.13
N LYS A 79 13.37 0.95 47.10
CA LYS A 79 14.19 0.38 46.02
C LYS A 79 13.96 -1.09 45.73
N THR A 80 13.49 -1.88 46.70
CA THR A 80 13.20 -3.31 46.46
C THR A 80 11.99 -3.51 45.55
N TYR A 81 11.21 -2.44 45.31
CA TYR A 81 9.98 -2.49 44.51
C TYR A 81 10.15 -1.89 43.11
N TYR A 82 11.30 -1.28 42.77
CA TYR A 82 11.46 -0.55 41.50
C TYR A 82 11.50 -1.45 40.26
N ILE A 83 12.12 -2.63 40.36
CA ILE A 83 12.22 -3.60 39.24
C ILE A 83 10.85 -3.86 38.59
N ASP A 84 10.79 -3.77 37.27
CA ASP A 84 9.62 -3.95 36.41
C ASP A 84 8.44 -2.98 36.66
N THR A 85 8.66 -1.89 37.39
CA THR A 85 7.64 -0.86 37.60
C THR A 85 7.43 -0.06 36.32
N LYS A 86 6.17 0.10 35.90
CA LYS A 86 5.80 0.87 34.70
C LYS A 86 5.37 2.30 35.00
N ALA A 87 4.88 2.55 36.22
CA ALA A 87 4.63 3.91 36.68
C ALA A 87 4.75 4.02 38.19
N VAL A 88 5.15 5.21 38.63
CA VAL A 88 5.28 5.62 40.03
C VAL A 88 4.23 6.68 40.33
N ILE A 89 3.44 6.46 41.37
CA ILE A 89 2.47 7.42 41.88
C ILE A 89 3.02 8.00 43.19
N MET A 90 3.52 9.23 43.14
CA MET A 90 3.99 9.98 44.29
C MET A 90 2.84 10.78 44.90
N VAL A 91 2.48 10.49 46.15
CA VAL A 91 1.39 11.19 46.85
C VAL A 91 1.97 12.18 47.86
N ILE A 92 1.55 13.44 47.75
CA ILE A 92 2.06 14.57 48.53
C ILE A 92 0.94 15.12 49.39
N ASP A 93 1.18 15.26 50.69
CA ASP A 93 0.29 16.01 51.57
C ASP A 93 0.47 17.51 51.31
N SER A 94 -0.51 18.13 50.66
CA SER A 94 -0.44 19.54 50.29
C SER A 94 -0.54 20.50 51.49
N THR A 95 -0.87 19.99 52.67
CA THR A 95 -0.97 20.77 53.92
C THR A 95 0.33 20.73 54.75
N ASP A 96 1.22 19.78 54.46
CA ASP A 96 2.43 19.53 55.24
C ASP A 96 3.65 20.24 54.66
N ILE A 97 3.59 21.57 54.69
CA ILE A 97 4.61 22.45 54.12
C ILE A 97 6.00 22.18 54.75
N ASN A 98 6.03 21.87 56.05
CA ASN A 98 7.27 21.65 56.79
C ASN A 98 8.04 20.42 56.30
N ARG A 99 7.34 19.36 55.85
CA ARG A 99 7.97 18.11 55.38
C ARG A 99 8.07 18.01 53.86
N LEU A 100 7.68 19.05 53.13
CA LEU A 100 7.69 19.04 51.65
C LEU A 100 9.10 18.85 51.07
N HIS A 101 10.13 19.43 51.72
CA HIS A 101 11.54 19.23 51.35
C HIS A 101 12.00 17.76 51.50
N LEU A 102 11.44 17.01 52.46
CA LEU A 102 11.73 15.58 52.59
C LEU A 102 11.12 14.80 51.44
N ALA A 103 9.90 15.17 51.00
CA ALA A 103 9.27 14.54 49.85
C ALA A 103 10.03 14.84 48.55
N GLU A 104 10.60 16.04 48.40
CA GLU A 104 11.51 16.38 47.31
C GLU A 104 12.74 15.48 47.31
N GLN A 105 13.47 15.41 48.43
CA GLN A 105 14.69 14.60 48.52
C GLN A 105 14.45 13.12 48.16
N GLU A 106 13.36 12.53 48.66
CA GLU A 106 13.01 11.14 48.36
C GLU A 106 12.58 10.95 46.90
N LEU A 107 11.91 11.93 46.30
CA LEU A 107 11.55 11.91 44.89
C LEU A 107 12.80 11.92 44.00
N HIS A 108 13.71 12.86 44.23
CA HIS A 108 14.95 12.96 43.44
C HIS A 108 15.80 11.70 43.60
N GLN A 109 16.00 11.23 44.83
CA GLN A 109 16.75 10.01 45.10
C GLN A 109 16.14 8.76 44.44
N MET A 110 14.80 8.68 44.36
CA MET A 110 14.11 7.59 43.68
C MET A 110 14.25 7.69 42.16
N MET A 111 14.11 8.89 41.59
CA MET A 111 14.18 9.10 40.14
C MET A 111 15.61 8.95 39.59
N ASP A 112 16.65 9.07 40.43
CA ASP A 112 18.03 8.74 40.09
C ASP A 112 18.29 7.23 39.92
N SER A 113 17.32 6.36 40.21
CA SER A 113 17.49 4.91 40.06
C SER A 113 17.28 4.44 38.61
N ASP A 114 18.30 3.78 38.05
CA ASP A 114 18.24 3.13 36.71
C ASP A 114 17.04 2.20 36.52
N GLN A 115 16.53 1.60 37.61
CA GLN A 115 15.38 0.69 37.58
C GLN A 115 14.05 1.38 37.26
N LEU A 116 13.98 2.72 37.37
CA LEU A 116 12.79 3.52 37.10
C LEU A 116 12.92 4.42 35.85
N GLN A 117 14.02 4.32 35.10
CA GLN A 117 14.30 5.18 33.93
C GLN A 117 13.18 5.19 32.87
N ASN A 118 12.47 4.06 32.73
CA ASN A 118 11.37 3.90 31.78
C ASN A 118 9.98 3.96 32.43
N ALA A 119 9.89 4.34 33.71
CA ALA A 119 8.64 4.42 34.45
C ALA A 119 8.04 5.83 34.35
N SER A 120 6.73 5.93 34.10
CA SER A 120 6.03 7.22 34.13
C SER A 120 5.85 7.70 35.57
N LEU A 121 6.09 8.98 35.84
CA LEU A 121 5.85 9.60 37.15
C LEU A 121 4.51 10.36 37.16
N LEU A 122 3.66 10.07 38.14
CA LEU A 122 2.45 10.82 38.45
C LEU A 122 2.55 11.37 39.88
N VAL A 123 2.41 12.69 40.04
CA VAL A 123 2.40 13.33 41.36
C VAL A 123 0.98 13.76 41.72
N PHE A 124 0.44 13.22 42.81
CA PHE A 124 -0.81 13.68 43.40
C PHE A 124 -0.54 14.71 44.50
N ALA A 125 -0.90 15.96 44.21
CA ALA A 125 -1.08 17.00 45.22
C ALA A 125 -2.37 16.70 46.02
N ASN A 126 -2.26 15.93 47.10
CA ASN A 126 -3.40 15.41 47.86
C ASN A 126 -3.84 16.35 49.00
N LYS A 127 -5.07 16.19 49.52
CA LYS A 127 -5.69 17.03 50.58
C LYS A 127 -5.98 18.48 50.15
N GLN A 128 -6.30 18.69 48.88
CA GLN A 128 -6.69 20.01 48.33
C GLN A 128 -8.00 20.55 48.92
N ASP A 129 -8.80 19.69 49.53
CA ASP A 129 -10.02 20.05 50.26
C ASP A 129 -9.76 20.81 51.57
N VAL A 130 -8.55 20.70 52.13
CA VAL A 130 -8.17 21.34 53.38
C VAL A 130 -7.73 22.79 53.15
N LYS A 131 -8.29 23.72 53.92
CA LYS A 131 -7.93 25.15 53.86
C LYS A 131 -6.46 25.35 54.22
N GLY A 132 -5.73 26.04 53.35
CA GLY A 132 -4.29 26.28 53.49
C GLY A 132 -3.41 25.26 52.77
N SER A 133 -4.00 24.31 52.04
CA SER A 133 -3.26 23.42 51.14
C SER A 133 -2.57 24.20 50.00
N LEU A 134 -1.37 23.76 49.63
CA LEU A 134 -0.64 24.27 48.49
C LEU A 134 -1.25 23.73 47.19
N GLY A 135 -1.58 24.61 46.25
CA GLY A 135 -2.02 24.19 44.92
C GLY A 135 -0.92 23.47 44.14
N ALA A 136 -1.31 22.71 43.11
CA ALA A 136 -0.42 21.89 42.30
C ALA A 136 0.80 22.63 41.74
N ALA A 137 0.66 23.91 41.33
CA ALA A 137 1.76 24.72 40.83
C ALA A 137 2.87 24.94 41.88
N LYS A 138 2.49 25.26 43.13
CA LYS A 138 3.44 25.46 44.23
C LYS A 138 4.12 24.16 44.65
N ILE A 139 3.40 23.04 44.59
CA ILE A 139 3.97 21.72 44.85
C ILE A 139 4.94 21.33 43.74
N SER A 140 4.61 21.60 42.48
CA SER A 140 5.51 21.37 41.34
C SER A 140 6.83 22.14 41.48
N GLU A 141 6.75 23.40 41.91
CA GLU A 141 7.92 24.24 42.18
C GLU A 141 8.73 23.71 43.36
N ALA A 142 8.07 23.43 44.49
CA ALA A 142 8.73 22.97 45.71
C ALA A 142 9.35 21.57 45.62
N LEU A 143 8.88 20.72 44.71
CA LEU A 143 9.49 19.41 44.43
C LEU A 143 10.53 19.47 43.31
N GLY A 144 10.76 20.64 42.71
CA GLY A 144 11.67 20.80 41.59
C GLY A 144 11.32 19.90 40.41
N LEU A 145 10.03 19.68 40.11
CA LEU A 145 9.62 18.72 39.07
C LEU A 145 10.18 19.08 37.69
N THR A 146 10.41 20.36 37.41
CA THR A 146 11.08 20.83 36.19
C THR A 146 12.54 20.37 36.11
N ILE A 147 13.23 20.25 37.25
CA ILE A 147 14.60 19.77 37.37
C ILE A 147 14.63 18.25 37.36
N VAL A 148 13.68 17.56 38.00
CA VAL A 148 13.55 16.08 37.91
C VAL A 148 13.28 15.63 36.47
N VAL A 149 12.61 16.47 35.66
CA VAL A 149 12.39 16.27 34.22
C VAL A 149 13.60 16.74 33.36
N HIS A 150 14.60 17.40 33.96
CA HIS A 150 15.82 17.90 33.29
C HIS A 150 17.15 17.34 33.80
N CYS A 151 17.17 16.62 34.92
CA CYS A 151 18.34 15.93 35.44
C CYS A 151 18.43 14.54 34.83
N SER A 152 18.60 14.55 33.51
CA SER A 152 18.99 13.45 32.62
C SER A 152 19.35 14.04 31.26
N SER A 153 20.21 15.06 31.22
CA SER A 153 20.83 15.52 29.97
C SER A 153 22.23 14.92 29.79
N VAL A 154 22.32 13.60 29.99
CA VAL A 154 23.00 12.83 28.95
C VAL A 154 21.99 12.80 27.82
N LEU A 155 22.24 13.57 26.75
CA LEU A 155 21.38 13.51 25.55
C LEU A 155 21.21 12.03 25.22
N ALA A 156 20.01 11.49 25.36
CA ALA A 156 19.79 10.09 25.06
C ALA A 156 20.27 9.87 23.64
N ASP A 157 21.12 8.88 23.46
CA ASP A 157 21.67 8.54 22.17
C ASP A 157 20.52 8.01 21.29
N THR A 158 20.20 8.72 20.20
CA THR A 158 19.22 8.29 19.20
C THR A 158 19.96 7.68 18.02
N LEU A 159 19.48 6.53 17.54
CA LEU A 159 19.91 5.96 16.28
C LEU A 159 19.27 6.73 15.12
N TYR A 160 20.08 7.51 14.42
CA TYR A 160 19.70 8.17 13.17
C TYR A 160 19.85 7.21 12.00
N SER A 161 18.90 7.22 11.07
CA SER A 161 18.82 6.29 9.95
C SER A 161 18.40 7.03 8.68
N VAL A 162 19.28 7.08 7.68
CA VAL A 162 19.05 7.80 6.41
C VAL A 162 19.48 6.97 5.21
N ILE A 163 18.60 6.92 4.20
CA ILE A 163 18.86 6.37 2.87
C ILE A 163 19.49 7.48 2.03
N SER A 164 20.66 7.20 1.45
CA SER A 164 21.34 8.13 0.57
C SER A 164 20.90 7.92 -0.88
N ASP A 165 20.56 9.02 -1.56
CA ASP A 165 20.31 9.10 -3.00
C ASP A 165 21.59 8.98 -3.84
N ASP A 166 22.75 9.34 -3.25
CA ASP A 166 24.09 9.17 -3.82
C ASP A 166 25.04 8.49 -2.82
N PRO A 167 24.99 7.15 -2.72
CA PRO A 167 25.80 6.38 -1.78
C PRO A 167 27.30 6.35 -2.14
N THR A 168 27.76 7.08 -3.16
CA THR A 168 29.20 7.28 -3.38
C THR A 168 29.84 8.11 -2.28
N TYR A 169 29.07 9.00 -1.65
CA TYR A 169 29.43 9.75 -0.45
C TYR A 169 29.08 8.97 0.83
N ASP A 170 29.62 9.42 1.96
CA ASP A 170 29.16 8.99 3.28
C ASP A 170 28.02 9.91 3.75
N ALA A 171 27.28 9.51 4.79
CA ALA A 171 26.27 10.35 5.40
C ALA A 171 26.68 10.80 6.81
N GLY A 172 26.23 11.98 7.21
CA GLY A 172 26.34 12.50 8.57
C GLY A 172 25.04 13.13 9.01
N VAL A 173 24.80 13.15 10.32
CA VAL A 173 23.74 13.96 10.94
C VAL A 173 24.36 15.18 11.60
N ILE A 174 23.76 16.35 11.35
CA ILE A 174 24.18 17.63 11.90
C ILE A 174 23.22 18.00 13.04
N ILE A 175 23.77 18.14 14.24
CA ILE A 175 23.01 18.48 15.45
C ILE A 175 23.77 19.57 16.21
N ASN A 176 23.11 20.71 16.44
CA ASN A 176 23.75 21.89 17.06
C ASN A 176 25.10 22.26 16.39
N GLN A 177 25.14 22.27 15.05
CA GLN A 177 26.33 22.52 14.23
C GLN A 177 27.46 21.49 14.34
N ASN A 178 27.29 20.43 15.14
CA ASN A 178 28.23 19.31 15.21
C ASN A 178 27.85 18.23 14.21
N ILE A 179 28.84 17.66 13.53
CA ILE A 179 28.66 16.60 12.54
C ILE A 179 28.97 15.25 13.18
N TYR A 180 28.00 14.35 13.17
CA TYR A 180 28.15 12.97 13.60
C TYR A 180 28.11 12.08 12.36
N ARG A 181 29.21 11.38 12.07
CA ARG A 181 29.29 10.47 10.92
C ARG A 181 28.38 9.26 11.13
N LEU A 182 27.62 8.91 10.11
CA LEU A 182 26.82 7.69 10.06
C LEU A 182 27.61 6.60 9.32
N GLN A 183 27.41 5.35 9.71
CA GLN A 183 28.04 4.18 9.11
C GLN A 183 27.07 3.45 8.21
N ARG A 184 27.56 2.77 7.17
CA ARG A 184 26.69 1.94 6.33
C ARG A 184 26.12 0.79 7.14
N SER A 185 24.82 0.55 6.98
CA SER A 185 24.12 -0.60 7.55
C SER A 185 24.67 -1.89 6.97
N SER A 186 24.68 -2.94 7.78
CA SER A 186 25.10 -4.29 7.34
C SER A 186 24.12 -4.91 6.35
N GLU A 187 22.86 -4.46 6.37
CA GLU A 187 21.74 -4.93 5.57
C GLU A 187 21.66 -4.23 4.21
N SER A 188 22.19 -3.01 4.10
CA SER A 188 22.13 -2.22 2.86
C SER A 188 23.21 -1.13 2.82
N SER A 189 24.00 -1.11 1.75
CA SER A 189 25.08 -0.12 1.56
C SER A 189 24.58 1.31 1.27
N ILE A 190 23.29 1.49 0.95
CA ILE A 190 22.65 2.80 0.75
C ILE A 190 22.00 3.35 2.03
N LEU A 191 21.86 2.51 3.07
CA LEU A 191 21.29 2.90 4.36
C LEU A 191 22.44 3.24 5.31
N PHE A 192 22.43 4.44 5.86
CA PHE A 192 23.42 4.92 6.82
C PHE A 192 22.79 5.08 8.19
N GLN A 193 23.45 4.55 9.20
CA GLN A 193 22.99 4.52 10.57
C GLN A 193 24.09 4.92 11.53
N GLY A 194 23.73 5.65 12.57
CA GLY A 194 24.67 6.11 13.57
C GLY A 194 23.98 6.72 14.76
N VAL A 195 24.66 6.66 15.89
CA VAL A 195 24.14 7.18 17.14
C VAL A 195 24.62 8.62 17.31
N ALA A 196 23.69 9.51 17.61
CA ALA A 196 23.99 10.89 17.92
C ALA A 196 23.02 11.43 18.99
N PRO A 197 23.32 12.59 19.60
CA PRO A 197 22.47 13.18 20.63
C PRO A 197 21.03 13.48 20.19
N SER A 198 20.04 13.08 20.97
CA SER A 198 18.60 13.27 20.69
C SER A 198 18.03 14.67 21.00
N ASN A 199 16.70 14.81 20.90
CA ASN A 199 15.90 15.95 21.41
C ASN A 199 16.28 17.33 20.86
N THR A 200 16.97 17.36 19.71
CA THR A 200 17.33 18.59 18.99
C THR A 200 16.90 18.45 17.53
N GLN A 201 16.54 19.56 16.89
CA GLN A 201 16.42 19.59 15.43
C GLN A 201 17.75 19.15 14.78
N TYR A 202 17.63 18.49 13.63
CA TYR A 202 18.78 17.96 12.92
C TYR A 202 18.60 18.10 11.41
N SER A 203 19.68 17.92 10.66
CA SER A 203 19.65 17.79 9.21
C SER A 203 20.69 16.76 8.80
N TYR A 204 20.51 16.10 7.67
CA TYR A 204 21.55 15.23 7.13
C TYR A 204 22.50 16.00 6.21
N ALA A 205 23.70 15.45 6.05
CA ALA A 205 24.67 15.91 5.08
C ALA A 205 25.35 14.72 4.38
N LYS A 206 25.64 14.90 3.10
CA LYS A 206 26.60 14.07 2.36
C LYS A 206 28.00 14.52 2.72
N LEU A 207 28.84 13.56 3.09
CA LEU A 207 30.21 13.78 3.52
C LEU A 207 31.16 13.16 2.50
N GLN A 208 32.30 13.82 2.26
CA GLN A 208 33.39 13.20 1.52
C GLN A 208 33.84 11.94 2.27
N ARG A 209 34.07 10.85 1.53
CA ARG A 209 34.38 9.53 2.11
C ARG A 209 35.45 9.61 3.18
N ASP A 210 35.21 8.93 4.29
CA ASP A 210 36.15 8.84 5.41
C ASP A 210 36.45 10.17 6.12
N THR A 211 35.69 11.23 5.83
CA THR A 211 35.86 12.57 6.44
C THR A 211 34.57 13.10 7.06
N THR A 212 34.66 14.27 7.70
CA THR A 212 33.52 15.10 8.13
C THR A 212 33.29 16.30 7.21
N THR A 213 33.97 16.36 6.06
CA THR A 213 33.84 17.46 5.10
C THR A 213 32.49 17.35 4.39
N ILE A 214 31.63 18.34 4.59
CA ILE A 214 30.32 18.44 3.94
C ILE A 214 30.51 18.70 2.45
N VAL A 215 29.89 17.85 1.63
CA VAL A 215 29.74 18.03 0.18
C VAL A 215 28.40 18.66 -0.13
N GLU A 216 27.35 18.19 0.53
CA GLU A 216 25.98 18.67 0.39
C GLU A 216 25.28 18.54 1.75
N GLN A 217 24.41 19.49 2.06
CA GLN A 217 23.61 19.48 3.29
C GLN A 217 22.15 19.75 2.90
N GLU A 218 21.22 19.10 3.59
CA GLU A 218 19.79 19.42 3.45
C GLU A 218 19.54 20.91 3.74
N ASP A 219 18.69 21.55 2.94
CA ASP A 219 18.33 22.97 3.07
C ASP A 219 17.21 23.22 4.09
N PHE A 220 16.76 22.16 4.78
CA PHE A 220 15.75 22.19 5.83
C PHE A 220 16.23 21.48 7.11
N SER A 221 15.59 21.82 8.23
CA SER A 221 15.77 21.13 9.51
C SER A 221 14.61 20.19 9.79
N ARG A 222 14.93 18.97 10.22
CA ARG A 222 14.00 17.96 10.70
C ARG A 222 13.62 18.23 12.16
N PRO A 223 12.38 17.88 12.57
CA PRO A 223 11.93 18.07 13.95
C PRO A 223 12.72 17.17 14.92
N ALA A 224 12.86 17.62 16.17
CA ALA A 224 13.51 16.83 17.21
C ALA A 224 12.81 15.48 17.44
N VAL A 225 13.60 14.44 17.70
CA VAL A 225 13.12 13.07 17.93
C VAL A 225 13.25 12.74 19.41
N SER A 226 12.16 12.27 20.00
CA SER A 226 12.07 11.85 21.41
C SER A 226 12.21 10.34 21.63
N GLY A 227 12.39 9.57 20.55
CA GLY A 227 12.56 8.12 20.56
C GLY A 227 14.03 7.66 20.47
N SER A 228 14.26 6.37 20.72
CA SER A 228 15.59 5.75 20.60
C SER A 228 16.11 5.62 19.16
N GLN A 229 15.26 5.84 18.16
CA GLN A 229 15.62 5.81 16.75
C GLN A 229 14.74 6.75 15.92
N THR A 230 15.29 7.27 14.83
CA THR A 230 14.51 7.90 13.76
C THR A 230 13.81 6.84 12.90
N MET A 231 12.91 7.27 12.02
CA MET A 231 12.49 6.42 10.90
C MET A 231 13.68 6.16 9.97
N ASN A 232 13.55 5.22 9.03
CA ASN A 232 14.44 5.17 7.88
C ASN A 232 14.05 6.31 6.93
N GLU A 233 14.77 7.42 7.03
CA GLU A 233 14.47 8.65 6.28
C GLU A 233 15.18 8.64 4.93
N PHE A 234 14.74 9.47 3.97
CA PHE A 234 15.41 9.62 2.69
C PHE A 234 16.09 10.98 2.62
N PHE A 235 17.38 11.01 2.22
CA PHE A 235 18.16 12.24 2.13
C PHE A 235 17.48 13.25 1.18
N ASN A 236 17.38 14.50 1.62
CA ASN A 236 16.75 15.58 0.87
C ASN A 236 15.23 15.40 0.63
N ARG A 237 14.58 14.46 1.33
CA ARG A 237 13.12 14.37 1.42
C ARG A 237 12.66 14.87 2.79
N ASN A 238 11.92 15.98 2.81
CA ASN A 238 11.47 16.63 4.06
C ASN A 238 10.26 15.96 4.74
N TRP A 239 9.77 14.84 4.20
CA TRP A 239 8.67 14.06 4.73
C TRP A 239 9.01 12.57 4.70
N ASN A 240 8.52 11.80 5.67
CA ASN A 240 8.67 10.34 5.71
C ASN A 240 7.33 9.63 5.46
N ARG A 241 6.23 10.24 5.92
CA ARG A 241 4.85 9.82 5.68
C ARG A 241 3.98 11.02 5.33
N LYS A 242 3.03 10.85 4.42
CA LYS A 242 1.95 11.81 4.16
C LYS A 242 0.59 11.16 4.38
N ASP A 243 -0.37 11.96 4.83
CA ASP A 243 -1.77 11.53 4.90
C ASP A 243 -2.34 11.44 3.49
N VAL A 244 -2.71 10.23 3.07
CA VAL A 244 -3.32 9.97 1.78
C VAL A 244 -4.82 9.87 1.97
N SER A 245 -5.58 10.65 1.20
CA SER A 245 -7.03 10.57 1.18
C SER A 245 -7.47 9.33 0.42
N THR A 246 -8.44 8.61 0.96
CA THR A 246 -9.09 7.48 0.28
C THR A 246 -10.55 7.81 -0.01
N PHE A 247 -11.16 7.11 -0.96
CA PHE A 247 -12.61 7.15 -1.10
C PHE A 247 -13.27 6.58 0.16
N GLU A 248 -14.38 7.16 0.58
CA GLU A 248 -15.22 6.57 1.64
C GLU A 248 -15.60 5.13 1.26
N PRO A 249 -15.69 4.19 2.22
CA PRO A 249 -16.11 2.83 1.92
C PRO A 249 -17.51 2.81 1.30
N ILE A 250 -17.57 2.51 0.00
CA ILE A 250 -18.84 2.37 -0.71
C ILE A 250 -19.29 0.91 -0.51
N GLY A 251 -20.04 0.66 0.56
CA GLY A 251 -20.52 -0.68 0.96
C GLY A 251 -21.40 -1.43 -0.06
N SER A 252 -21.48 -0.94 -1.30
CA SER A 252 -22.35 -1.44 -2.38
C SER A 252 -21.68 -1.50 -3.75
N ILE A 253 -20.35 -1.40 -3.90
CA ILE A 253 -19.72 -1.58 -5.23
C ILE A 253 -19.70 -3.06 -5.60
N SER A 254 -19.04 -3.91 -4.82
CA SER A 254 -19.03 -5.36 -5.00
C SER A 254 -18.78 -6.06 -3.67
N LYS A 255 -19.04 -7.37 -3.62
CA LYS A 255 -18.64 -8.21 -2.49
C LYS A 255 -17.10 -8.20 -2.35
N ASN A 256 -16.61 -7.99 -1.15
CA ASN A 256 -15.18 -8.10 -0.85
C ASN A 256 -14.78 -9.58 -0.74
N PHE A 257 -13.60 -9.92 -1.26
CA PHE A 257 -12.95 -11.20 -0.97
C PHE A 257 -12.22 -11.15 0.37
N ASP A 258 -11.91 -12.31 0.93
CA ASP A 258 -11.15 -12.44 2.19
C ASP A 258 -9.65 -12.22 1.91
N ARG A 259 -9.30 -10.98 1.57
CA ARG A 259 -7.93 -10.58 1.22
C ARG A 259 -7.05 -10.48 2.47
N ARG A 260 -5.86 -11.05 2.40
CA ARG A 260 -4.79 -10.91 3.40
C ARG A 260 -4.38 -9.43 3.54
N VAL A 261 -4.24 -8.95 4.77
CA VAL A 261 -3.62 -7.65 5.07
C VAL A 261 -2.16 -7.63 4.63
N ASP A 262 -1.78 -6.61 3.86
CA ASP A 262 -0.48 -6.51 3.18
C ASP A 262 0.24 -5.17 3.41
N ASP A 263 -0.06 -4.49 4.51
CA ASP A 263 0.50 -3.18 4.90
C ASP A 263 2.04 -3.10 4.86
N GLU A 264 2.78 -4.21 5.06
CA GLU A 264 4.24 -4.16 4.90
C GLU A 264 4.67 -4.04 3.44
N LEU A 265 3.91 -4.63 2.51
CA LEU A 265 4.20 -4.60 1.09
C LEU A 265 3.71 -3.30 0.50
N HIS A 266 2.53 -2.83 0.91
CA HIS A 266 1.88 -1.60 0.45
C HIS A 266 1.58 -0.64 1.61
N PRO A 267 2.61 -0.11 2.28
CA PRO A 267 2.38 0.80 3.39
C PRO A 267 1.73 2.08 2.88
N VAL A 268 0.67 2.53 3.57
CA VAL A 268 -0.08 3.74 3.20
C VAL A 268 0.72 4.98 3.59
N GLY A 269 0.83 5.91 2.64
CA GLY A 269 1.42 7.23 2.88
C GLY A 269 2.93 7.28 2.89
N GLU A 270 3.63 6.22 2.51
CA GLU A 270 5.09 6.22 2.34
C GLU A 270 5.51 5.57 1.03
N ILE A 271 6.74 5.85 0.59
CA ILE A 271 7.36 5.26 -0.59
C ILE A 271 8.53 4.39 -0.13
N PRO A 272 8.38 3.06 -0.12
CA PRO A 272 9.47 2.16 0.23
C PRO A 272 10.56 2.09 -0.83
N THR A 273 11.79 1.85 -0.38
CA THR A 273 12.98 1.65 -1.21
C THR A 273 13.30 0.17 -1.37
N ILE A 274 13.57 -0.26 -2.61
CA ILE A 274 14.10 -1.58 -2.94
C ILE A 274 15.53 -1.40 -3.41
N HIS A 275 16.46 -2.04 -2.72
CA HIS A 275 17.88 -2.04 -3.06
C HIS A 275 18.31 -3.42 -3.55
N VAL A 276 18.88 -3.49 -4.76
CA VAL A 276 19.36 -4.73 -5.39
C VAL A 276 20.88 -4.68 -5.50
N ILE A 277 21.56 -5.72 -5.01
CA ILE A 277 23.01 -5.89 -5.13
C ILE A 277 23.31 -7.19 -5.89
N ALA A 278 24.14 -7.09 -6.92
CA ALA A 278 24.63 -8.22 -7.70
C ALA A 278 25.99 -7.92 -8.34
N ALA A 279 26.67 -8.96 -8.85
CA ALA A 279 27.87 -8.76 -9.66
C ALA A 279 27.54 -7.88 -10.88
N GLN A 280 28.33 -6.82 -11.10
CA GLN A 280 28.09 -5.87 -12.19
C GLN A 280 28.03 -6.57 -13.56
N THR A 281 28.81 -7.63 -13.76
CA THR A 281 28.80 -8.45 -14.98
C THR A 281 27.45 -9.12 -15.26
N GLU A 282 26.70 -9.52 -14.21
CA GLU A 282 25.37 -10.10 -14.37
C GLU A 282 24.32 -9.03 -14.66
N ILE A 283 24.42 -7.85 -14.05
CA ILE A 283 23.57 -6.69 -14.37
C ILE A 283 23.78 -6.22 -15.81
N ASP A 284 25.04 -6.09 -16.23
CA ASP A 284 25.39 -5.72 -17.60
C ASP A 284 24.89 -6.75 -18.61
N LYS A 285 24.92 -8.03 -18.27
CA LYS A 285 24.40 -9.11 -19.11
C LYS A 285 22.91 -8.98 -19.39
N ILE A 286 22.09 -8.70 -18.36
CA ILE A 286 20.65 -8.49 -18.57
C ILE A 286 20.37 -7.18 -19.32
N HIS A 287 21.08 -6.09 -19.01
CA HIS A 287 20.88 -4.79 -19.66
C HIS A 287 21.34 -4.77 -21.12
N ASN A 288 22.47 -5.39 -21.45
CA ASN A 288 22.98 -5.43 -22.82
C ASN A 288 22.18 -6.37 -23.73
N ARG A 289 21.48 -7.34 -23.14
CA ARG A 289 20.67 -8.34 -23.85
C ARG A 289 19.19 -8.21 -23.47
N TYR A 290 18.73 -6.98 -23.30
CA TYR A 290 17.40 -6.65 -22.76
C TYR A 290 16.20 -7.25 -23.52
N LYS A 291 16.39 -7.73 -24.76
CA LYS A 291 15.37 -8.45 -25.55
C LYS A 291 15.28 -9.95 -25.22
N GLN A 292 16.19 -10.49 -24.41
CA GLN A 292 16.26 -11.91 -24.04
C GLN A 292 15.74 -12.12 -22.61
N GLU A 293 15.14 -13.27 -22.35
CA GLU A 293 14.76 -13.69 -21.01
C GLU A 293 15.99 -14.24 -20.28
N ILE A 294 16.68 -13.36 -19.57
CA ILE A 294 17.86 -13.70 -18.78
C ILE A 294 17.56 -13.43 -17.31
N GLU A 295 17.67 -14.48 -16.51
CA GLU A 295 17.51 -14.44 -15.06
C GLU A 295 18.89 -14.47 -14.40
N VAL A 296 19.08 -13.63 -13.39
CA VAL A 296 20.31 -13.55 -12.59
C VAL A 296 19.97 -13.65 -11.10
N LEU A 297 20.96 -14.04 -10.29
CA LEU A 297 20.80 -14.10 -8.84
C LEU A 297 21.31 -12.80 -8.20
N VAL A 298 20.50 -12.25 -7.31
CA VAL A 298 20.77 -10.96 -6.65
C VAL A 298 20.42 -11.03 -5.16
N ASN A 299 21.00 -10.13 -4.38
CA ASN A 299 20.53 -9.82 -3.04
C ASN A 299 19.58 -8.62 -3.12
N VAL A 300 18.47 -8.68 -2.38
CA VAL A 300 17.44 -7.63 -2.36
C VAL A 300 17.22 -7.19 -0.92
N THR A 301 17.29 -5.89 -0.66
CA THR A 301 16.89 -5.30 0.62
C THR A 301 15.68 -4.40 0.41
N TYR A 302 14.61 -4.65 1.15
CA TYR A 302 13.42 -3.82 1.23
C TYR A 302 13.52 -2.91 2.45
N ILE A 303 13.37 -1.60 2.25
CA ILE A 303 13.48 -0.58 3.29
C ILE A 303 12.20 0.25 3.26
N SER A 304 11.44 0.21 4.34
CA SER A 304 10.32 1.13 4.60
C SER A 304 10.68 2.01 5.80
N THR A 305 9.86 2.99 6.15
CA THR A 305 10.14 3.91 7.28
C THR A 305 10.37 3.18 8.60
N SER A 306 9.85 1.95 8.76
CA SER A 306 9.88 1.20 10.02
C SER A 306 10.52 -0.19 9.93
N ILE A 307 10.82 -0.69 8.73
CA ILE A 307 11.29 -2.07 8.51
C ILE A 307 12.42 -2.12 7.50
N VAL A 308 13.40 -3.00 7.77
CA VAL A 308 14.46 -3.39 6.83
C VAL A 308 14.43 -4.92 6.71
N LYS A 309 14.30 -5.45 5.49
CA LYS A 309 14.29 -6.90 5.22
C LYS A 309 15.21 -7.23 4.06
N SER A 310 16.20 -8.10 4.30
CA SER A 310 17.13 -8.56 3.28
C SER A 310 16.84 -10.00 2.84
N PHE A 311 16.95 -10.23 1.53
CA PHE A 311 16.71 -11.51 0.88
C PHE A 311 17.92 -11.85 0.01
N SER A 312 18.50 -13.03 0.21
CA SER A 312 19.65 -13.48 -0.57
C SER A 312 19.24 -14.40 -1.70
N ASN A 313 19.99 -14.41 -2.80
CA ASN A 313 19.77 -15.29 -3.95
C ASN A 313 18.35 -15.20 -4.54
N ALA A 314 17.77 -14.00 -4.56
CA ALA A 314 16.54 -13.76 -5.30
C ALA A 314 16.82 -13.81 -6.80
N LYS A 315 15.84 -14.25 -7.58
CA LYS A 315 15.89 -14.25 -9.04
C LYS A 315 15.47 -12.88 -9.55
N PHE A 316 16.24 -12.31 -10.46
CA PHE A 316 16.03 -10.98 -11.04
C PHE A 316 16.16 -11.01 -12.55
N GLU A 317 15.25 -10.35 -13.25
CA GLU A 317 15.24 -10.26 -14.71
C GLU A 317 14.58 -8.96 -15.16
N ILE A 318 14.82 -8.57 -16.41
CA ILE A 318 14.03 -7.51 -17.06
C ILE A 318 12.62 -8.03 -17.32
N GLY A 319 11.63 -7.26 -16.89
CA GLY A 319 10.20 -7.58 -16.98
C GLY A 319 9.52 -7.03 -18.23
N GLY A 320 8.38 -7.65 -18.57
CA GLY A 320 7.50 -7.23 -19.66
C GLY A 320 7.95 -7.67 -21.05
N ARG A 321 7.22 -7.22 -22.08
CA ARG A 321 7.42 -7.60 -23.50
C ARG A 321 7.74 -6.38 -24.36
N SER A 322 6.74 -5.53 -24.59
CA SER A 322 6.88 -4.26 -25.33
C SER A 322 7.65 -3.22 -24.51
N SER A 323 7.46 -3.20 -23.19
CA SER A 323 8.16 -2.30 -22.25
C SER A 323 9.68 -2.50 -22.21
N ARG A 324 10.19 -3.63 -22.74
CA ARG A 324 11.64 -3.85 -22.90
C ARG A 324 12.28 -2.88 -23.89
N GLN A 325 11.49 -2.18 -24.71
CA GLN A 325 12.00 -1.15 -25.62
C GLN A 325 12.17 0.20 -24.92
N PHE A 326 11.59 0.42 -23.74
CA PHE A 326 11.76 1.67 -23.01
C PHE A 326 13.20 1.85 -22.55
N THR A 327 13.59 3.10 -22.33
CA THR A 327 14.96 3.40 -21.89
C THR A 327 15.17 3.15 -20.40
N LYS A 328 14.09 3.29 -19.62
CA LYS A 328 13.95 2.75 -18.26
C LYS A 328 13.36 1.34 -18.34
N PHE A 329 14.05 0.32 -17.83
CA PHE A 329 13.56 -1.05 -17.87
C PHE A 329 12.64 -1.35 -16.69
N ALA A 330 11.60 -2.15 -16.92
CA ALA A 330 10.86 -2.83 -15.86
C ALA A 330 11.63 -4.06 -15.38
N TYR A 331 11.40 -4.50 -14.14
CA TYR A 331 12.08 -5.65 -13.56
C TYR A 331 11.11 -6.61 -12.87
N ASN A 332 11.42 -7.91 -12.87
CA ASN A 332 10.75 -8.90 -12.04
C ASN A 332 11.72 -9.38 -10.96
N ILE A 333 11.24 -9.45 -9.72
CA ILE A 333 11.95 -10.03 -8.58
C ILE A 333 11.18 -11.27 -8.12
N LYS A 334 11.88 -12.39 -7.95
CA LYS A 334 11.32 -13.62 -7.40
C LYS A 334 12.15 -14.11 -6.22
N LEU A 335 11.56 -13.97 -5.03
CA LEU A 335 12.14 -14.38 -3.76
C LEU A 335 12.20 -15.91 -3.63
N ASN A 336 13.08 -16.40 -2.76
CA ASN A 336 13.23 -17.82 -2.49
C ASN A 336 11.99 -18.43 -1.83
N LYS A 337 11.92 -19.77 -1.76
CA LYS A 337 10.71 -20.49 -1.29
C LYS A 337 10.31 -20.15 0.14
N LYS A 338 11.28 -19.82 0.99
CA LYS A 338 11.07 -19.51 2.41
C LYS A 338 10.81 -18.03 2.67
N ASP A 339 11.12 -17.19 1.67
CA ASP A 339 11.09 -15.74 1.81
C ASP A 339 9.81 -15.19 1.18
N ASN A 340 9.24 -14.16 1.78
CA ASN A 340 8.11 -13.41 1.26
C ASN A 340 8.07 -12.01 1.89
N LEU A 341 7.35 -11.10 1.24
CA LEU A 341 6.99 -9.79 1.76
C LEU A 341 5.46 -9.73 1.79
N SER A 342 4.85 -9.68 2.98
CA SER A 342 3.39 -9.82 3.18
C SER A 342 2.74 -11.04 2.50
N GLY A 343 3.44 -12.19 2.43
CA GLY A 343 2.93 -13.37 1.72
C GLY A 343 3.15 -13.35 0.19
N PHE A 344 3.79 -12.32 -0.35
CA PHE A 344 4.12 -12.24 -1.77
C PHE A 344 5.57 -12.62 -2.05
N ARG A 345 5.79 -13.34 -3.15
CA ARG A 345 7.10 -13.88 -3.54
C ARG A 345 7.60 -13.39 -4.90
N LYS A 346 6.68 -13.03 -5.79
CA LYS A 346 6.98 -12.52 -7.12
C LYS A 346 6.48 -11.09 -7.18
N LEU A 347 7.40 -10.17 -7.35
CA LEU A 347 7.16 -8.73 -7.42
C LEU A 347 7.51 -8.26 -8.83
N LYS A 348 6.64 -7.44 -9.43
CA LYS A 348 6.90 -6.81 -10.73
C LYS A 348 7.06 -5.31 -10.51
N LEU A 349 8.22 -4.77 -10.83
CA LEU A 349 8.53 -3.34 -10.79
C LEU A 349 8.35 -2.78 -12.21
N ARG A 350 7.27 -2.04 -12.44
CA ARG A 350 6.96 -1.42 -13.73
C ARG A 350 7.42 0.02 -13.78
N THR A 351 7.74 0.45 -14.99
CA THR A 351 8.20 1.81 -15.25
C THR A 351 7.06 2.79 -15.11
N THR A 352 7.32 3.92 -14.47
CA THR A 352 6.39 5.08 -14.40
C THR A 352 6.19 5.79 -15.73
N VAL A 353 6.99 5.46 -16.76
CA VAL A 353 6.85 5.96 -18.15
C VAL A 353 5.44 5.71 -18.73
N SER A 354 4.76 4.66 -18.25
CA SER A 354 3.44 4.23 -18.73
C SER A 354 2.31 4.39 -17.71
N ASP A 355 2.60 4.30 -16.41
CA ASP A 355 1.60 4.31 -15.32
C ASP A 355 2.24 4.55 -13.94
N PRO A 356 1.76 5.52 -13.12
CA PRO A 356 2.26 5.79 -11.78
C PRO A 356 1.44 5.16 -10.62
N SER A 357 0.93 3.93 -10.71
CA SER A 357 0.26 3.25 -9.59
C SER A 357 1.23 2.51 -8.61
N TYR A 358 1.08 2.60 -7.29
CA TYR A 358 1.93 1.92 -6.26
C TYR A 358 3.47 2.15 -6.35
N MET A 359 3.95 3.32 -5.95
CA MET A 359 5.34 3.76 -6.15
C MET A 359 6.38 3.15 -5.19
N ARG A 360 7.52 2.71 -5.73
CA ARG A 360 8.72 2.25 -5.02
C ARG A 360 9.95 2.89 -5.64
N GLU A 361 10.92 3.25 -4.82
CA GLU A 361 12.24 3.60 -5.33
C GLU A 361 13.05 2.33 -5.58
N LEU A 362 13.83 2.30 -6.67
CA LEU A 362 14.71 1.19 -6.99
C LEU A 362 16.15 1.68 -7.11
N PHE A 363 17.05 1.00 -6.41
CA PHE A 363 18.50 1.11 -6.55
C PHE A 363 19.08 -0.23 -7.02
N ILE A 364 20.02 -0.21 -7.96
CA ILE A 364 20.78 -1.38 -8.39
C ILE A 364 22.27 -1.07 -8.28
N ASN A 365 23.01 -1.84 -7.48
CA ASN A 365 24.44 -1.63 -7.24
C ASN A 365 24.74 -0.16 -6.92
N GLU A 366 24.09 0.35 -5.86
CA GLU A 366 24.29 1.71 -5.36
C GLU A 366 23.92 2.83 -6.35
N ARG A 367 23.43 2.50 -7.54
CA ARG A 367 22.93 3.46 -8.52
C ARG A 367 21.41 3.59 -8.38
N PRO A 368 20.87 4.81 -8.18
CA PRO A 368 19.43 5.03 -8.30
C PRO A 368 18.98 4.76 -9.73
N ILE A 369 17.97 3.90 -9.85
CA ILE A 369 17.26 3.62 -11.12
C ILE A 369 15.98 4.46 -11.18
N GLY A 370 15.39 4.76 -10.02
CA GLY A 370 14.31 5.73 -9.88
C GLY A 370 13.00 5.14 -9.36
N LEU A 371 11.88 5.77 -9.72
CA LEU A 371 10.53 5.44 -9.24
C LEU A 371 9.85 4.36 -10.08
N PHE A 372 9.21 3.39 -9.43
CA PHE A 372 8.58 2.22 -10.05
C PHE A 372 7.21 1.90 -9.46
N THR A 373 6.31 1.39 -10.30
CA THR A 373 5.04 0.79 -9.90
C THR A 373 5.25 -0.64 -9.45
N LEU A 374 4.89 -0.97 -8.22
CA LEU A 374 4.87 -2.34 -7.73
C LEU A 374 3.55 -3.01 -8.10
N MET A 375 3.64 -4.08 -8.88
CA MET A 375 2.51 -4.96 -9.19
C MET A 375 2.71 -6.35 -8.62
N GLU A 376 1.63 -6.89 -8.07
CA GLU A 376 1.52 -8.29 -7.71
C GLU A 376 1.39 -9.15 -8.97
N LYS A 377 2.06 -10.30 -8.98
CA LYS A 377 1.83 -11.30 -10.02
C LYS A 377 0.67 -12.19 -9.57
N TYR A 378 -0.36 -12.32 -10.41
CA TYR A 378 -1.48 -13.21 -10.18
C TYR A 378 -1.06 -14.67 -10.34
N ASP A 379 -0.50 -15.22 -9.28
CA ASP A 379 -0.11 -16.62 -9.16
C ASP A 379 -0.88 -17.33 -8.03
N LYS A 380 -0.58 -18.60 -7.78
CA LYS A 380 -1.18 -19.34 -6.67
C LYS A 380 -1.07 -18.67 -5.28
N ASN A 381 -0.02 -17.86 -5.03
CA ASN A 381 0.13 -17.16 -3.74
C ASN A 381 -0.81 -15.95 -3.71
N TRP A 382 -0.91 -15.21 -4.83
CA TRP A 382 -1.90 -14.15 -4.98
C TRP A 382 -3.33 -14.70 -4.82
N LEU A 383 -3.66 -15.82 -5.45
CA LEU A 383 -4.97 -16.47 -5.29
C LEU A 383 -5.25 -16.87 -3.85
N ALA A 384 -4.26 -17.40 -3.12
CA ALA A 384 -4.40 -17.69 -1.70
C ALA A 384 -4.58 -16.42 -0.86
N ASN A 385 -3.82 -15.36 -1.15
CA ASN A 385 -3.91 -14.08 -0.46
C ASN A 385 -5.26 -13.41 -0.69
N GLU A 386 -5.79 -13.42 -1.91
CA GLU A 386 -7.02 -12.74 -2.29
C GLU A 386 -8.29 -13.50 -1.87
N PHE A 387 -8.31 -14.82 -2.04
CA PHE A 387 -9.52 -15.63 -1.87
C PHE A 387 -9.56 -16.48 -0.60
N ASN A 388 -8.49 -16.53 0.21
CA ASN A 388 -8.43 -17.34 1.43
C ASN A 388 -7.51 -16.78 2.52
N ALA A 389 -7.38 -15.45 2.60
CA ALA A 389 -6.57 -14.73 3.59
C ALA A 389 -5.11 -15.22 3.70
N GLY A 390 -4.55 -15.77 2.62
CA GLY A 390 -3.17 -16.23 2.54
C GLY A 390 -2.87 -17.57 3.22
N LYS A 391 -3.89 -18.42 3.48
CA LYS A 391 -3.66 -19.74 4.09
C LYS A 391 -3.05 -20.73 3.07
N ASP A 392 -1.99 -21.41 3.50
CA ASP A 392 -1.18 -22.32 2.66
C ASP A 392 -1.95 -23.56 2.15
N ASP A 393 -3.03 -23.94 2.83
CA ASP A 393 -3.85 -25.09 2.48
C ASP A 393 -4.81 -24.81 1.31
N TYR A 394 -4.96 -23.55 0.87
CA TYR A 394 -5.92 -23.16 -0.16
C TYR A 394 -5.85 -24.04 -1.43
N ALA A 395 -6.95 -24.73 -1.72
CA ALA A 395 -7.13 -25.56 -2.90
C ALA A 395 -7.59 -24.72 -4.09
N HIS A 396 -6.74 -23.79 -4.55
CA HIS A 396 -7.09 -22.85 -5.61
C HIS A 396 -7.56 -23.54 -6.91
N GLY A 397 -8.51 -22.89 -7.56
CA GLY A 397 -9.02 -23.27 -8.88
C GLY A 397 -8.06 -22.92 -10.01
N ILE A 398 -8.54 -23.03 -11.24
CA ILE A 398 -7.78 -22.73 -12.46
C ILE A 398 -7.91 -21.25 -12.84
N LEU A 399 -6.83 -20.64 -13.30
CA LEU A 399 -6.75 -19.24 -13.74
C LEU A 399 -6.44 -19.19 -15.24
N TYR A 400 -7.40 -18.70 -16.02
CA TYR A 400 -7.25 -18.49 -17.45
C TYR A 400 -6.89 -17.03 -17.73
N GLU A 401 -5.92 -16.80 -18.62
CA GLU A 401 -5.55 -15.48 -19.12
C GLU A 401 -6.14 -15.28 -20.52
N GLY A 402 -6.76 -14.13 -20.76
CA GLY A 402 -7.27 -13.72 -22.06
C GLY A 402 -6.44 -12.58 -22.64
N GLN A 403 -5.97 -12.76 -23.87
CA GLN A 403 -5.16 -11.77 -24.59
C GLN A 403 -5.79 -11.31 -25.90
N GLY A 404 -5.43 -10.10 -26.34
CA GLY A 404 -5.99 -9.45 -27.53
C GLY A 404 -5.74 -10.19 -28.85
N GLY A 405 -4.80 -11.15 -28.87
CA GLY A 405 -4.49 -11.98 -30.03
C GLY A 405 -3.85 -11.24 -31.20
N SER A 406 -3.46 -11.99 -32.23
CA SER A 406 -2.74 -11.47 -33.40
C SER A 406 -3.62 -11.13 -34.60
N LYS A 407 -4.81 -11.73 -34.64
CA LYS A 407 -5.85 -11.51 -35.64
C LYS A 407 -7.20 -11.61 -34.95
N ASP A 408 -8.23 -11.00 -35.54
CA ASP A 408 -9.59 -11.01 -34.99
C ASP A 408 -10.14 -12.42 -34.78
N SER A 409 -9.77 -13.40 -35.63
CA SER A 409 -10.22 -14.79 -35.49
C SER A 409 -9.62 -15.54 -34.31
N VAL A 410 -8.53 -15.06 -33.71
CA VAL A 410 -7.79 -15.77 -32.64
C VAL A 410 -7.78 -15.00 -31.31
N ARG A 411 -8.54 -13.91 -31.19
CA ARG A 411 -8.60 -13.14 -29.92
C ARG A 411 -9.28 -13.92 -28.80
N ALA A 412 -8.98 -13.52 -27.56
CA ALA A 412 -9.69 -13.93 -26.35
C ALA A 412 -10.92 -13.04 -26.11
N ASP A 413 -11.88 -13.04 -27.04
CA ASP A 413 -13.08 -12.21 -26.97
C ASP A 413 -14.32 -12.97 -26.46
N LEU A 414 -14.15 -14.22 -26.02
CA LEU A 414 -15.22 -15.15 -25.63
C LEU A 414 -16.22 -15.46 -26.77
N SER A 415 -15.79 -15.34 -28.03
CA SER A 415 -16.56 -15.81 -29.18
C SER A 415 -16.50 -17.33 -29.30
N TYR A 416 -17.64 -17.95 -29.60
CA TYR A 416 -17.75 -19.40 -29.76
C TYR A 416 -17.13 -19.89 -31.07
N LYS A 417 -16.23 -20.87 -30.96
CA LYS A 417 -15.44 -21.45 -32.06
C LYS A 417 -15.69 -22.96 -32.24
N GLY A 418 -16.72 -23.49 -31.58
CA GLY A 418 -17.03 -24.92 -31.52
C GLY A 418 -16.85 -25.50 -30.11
N ASP A 419 -17.30 -26.75 -29.94
CA ASP A 419 -17.28 -27.45 -28.66
C ASP A 419 -15.90 -28.03 -28.30
N ASN A 420 -14.97 -28.12 -29.27
CA ASN A 420 -13.65 -28.70 -29.04
C ASN A 420 -12.70 -27.65 -28.40
N PRO A 421 -12.16 -27.91 -27.19
CA PRO A 421 -11.19 -27.03 -26.52
C PRO A 421 -9.98 -26.65 -27.38
N SER A 422 -9.59 -27.53 -28.31
CA SER A 422 -8.48 -27.30 -29.24
C SER A 422 -8.68 -26.08 -30.14
N ALA A 423 -9.92 -25.69 -30.42
CA ALA A 423 -10.24 -24.47 -31.16
C ALA A 423 -9.83 -23.19 -30.40
N TYR A 424 -9.78 -23.27 -29.07
CA TYR A 424 -9.39 -22.17 -28.19
C TYR A 424 -7.90 -22.21 -27.85
N ASN A 425 -7.24 -23.37 -27.91
CA ASN A 425 -5.78 -23.48 -27.82
C ASN A 425 -5.06 -22.71 -28.95
N ALA A 426 -5.69 -22.60 -30.12
CA ALA A 426 -5.19 -21.76 -31.22
C ALA A 426 -5.55 -20.26 -31.05
N SER A 427 -6.35 -19.93 -30.04
CA SER A 427 -6.70 -18.56 -29.68
C SER A 427 -5.75 -18.03 -28.60
N ALA A 428 -5.88 -16.75 -28.29
CA ALA A 428 -5.05 -16.04 -27.33
C ALA A 428 -5.47 -16.31 -25.87
N TYR A 429 -5.92 -17.53 -25.57
CA TYR A 429 -6.20 -18.02 -24.23
C TYR A 429 -5.03 -18.86 -23.73
N SER A 430 -4.65 -18.70 -22.47
CA SER A 430 -3.67 -19.57 -21.81
C SER A 430 -4.06 -19.88 -20.37
N VAL A 431 -3.65 -21.05 -19.88
CA VAL A 431 -3.73 -21.38 -18.46
C VAL A 431 -2.54 -20.72 -17.76
N SER A 432 -2.80 -19.63 -17.05
CA SER A 432 -1.77 -18.88 -16.32
C SER A 432 -1.39 -19.61 -15.02
N GLU A 433 -2.38 -20.12 -14.30
CA GLU A 433 -2.16 -20.99 -13.14
C GLU A 433 -3.08 -22.21 -13.20
N LYS A 434 -2.48 -23.39 -13.04
CA LYS A 434 -3.18 -24.68 -12.99
C LYS A 434 -3.89 -24.85 -11.65
N SER A 435 -5.00 -25.58 -11.63
CA SER A 435 -5.70 -25.85 -10.38
C SER A 435 -4.94 -26.84 -9.50
N LYS A 436 -4.97 -26.62 -8.18
CA LYS A 436 -4.52 -27.62 -7.20
C LYS A 436 -5.42 -28.86 -7.14
N LEU A 437 -6.60 -28.80 -7.76
CA LEU A 437 -7.57 -29.90 -7.88
C LEU A 437 -7.33 -30.80 -9.11
N GLY A 438 -6.28 -30.54 -9.90
CA GLY A 438 -5.93 -31.35 -11.08
C GLY A 438 -6.62 -30.95 -12.38
N VAL A 439 -7.39 -29.86 -12.38
CA VAL A 439 -7.95 -29.26 -13.61
C VAL A 439 -6.89 -28.41 -14.30
N GLU A 440 -6.59 -28.74 -15.56
CA GLU A 440 -5.52 -28.10 -16.34
C GLU A 440 -5.92 -27.75 -17.79
N SER A 441 -7.11 -28.11 -18.25
CA SER A 441 -7.58 -27.91 -19.64
C SER A 441 -8.43 -26.64 -19.79
N LEU A 442 -8.75 -26.26 -21.04
CA LEU A 442 -9.68 -25.19 -21.36
C LEU A 442 -11.15 -25.63 -21.37
N ASP A 443 -11.49 -26.80 -20.82
CA ASP A 443 -12.82 -27.43 -20.99
C ASP A 443 -13.93 -26.62 -20.31
N ASP A 444 -13.69 -26.17 -19.07
CA ASP A 444 -14.65 -25.32 -18.34
C ASP A 444 -14.85 -23.98 -19.05
N LEU A 445 -13.76 -23.40 -19.57
CA LEU A 445 -13.82 -22.14 -20.31
C LEU A 445 -14.60 -22.33 -21.62
N THR A 446 -14.36 -23.43 -22.34
CA THR A 446 -15.05 -23.78 -23.59
C THR A 446 -16.55 -23.95 -23.35
N THR A 447 -16.91 -24.65 -22.28
CA THR A 447 -18.32 -24.83 -21.87
C THR A 447 -18.97 -23.50 -21.52
N PHE A 448 -18.25 -22.60 -20.85
CA PHE A 448 -18.75 -21.27 -20.52
C PHE A 448 -18.92 -20.39 -21.77
N ILE A 449 -17.97 -20.42 -22.71
CA ILE A 449 -18.08 -19.71 -23.99
C ILE A 449 -19.27 -20.23 -24.80
N LYS A 450 -19.48 -21.54 -24.83
CA LYS A 450 -20.67 -22.14 -25.46
C LYS A 450 -21.95 -21.62 -24.81
N PHE A 451 -22.02 -21.61 -23.48
CA PHE A 451 -23.17 -21.07 -22.75
C PHE A 451 -23.46 -19.60 -23.11
N ILE A 452 -22.44 -18.74 -23.17
CA ILE A 452 -22.59 -17.34 -23.61
C ILE A 452 -23.22 -17.28 -25.01
N ASN A 453 -22.73 -18.11 -25.94
CA ASN A 453 -23.28 -18.17 -27.30
C ASN A 453 -24.73 -18.66 -27.33
N ASP A 454 -25.05 -19.72 -26.60
CA ASP A 454 -26.39 -20.29 -26.53
C ASP A 454 -27.39 -19.23 -26.01
N GLN A 455 -27.01 -18.48 -24.97
CA GLN A 455 -27.80 -17.35 -24.45
C GLN A 455 -28.02 -16.26 -25.50
N ARG A 456 -26.98 -15.88 -26.25
CA ARG A 456 -27.12 -14.88 -27.33
C ARG A 456 -28.00 -15.36 -28.48
N VAL A 457 -27.98 -16.64 -28.80
CA VAL A 457 -28.86 -17.22 -29.84
C VAL A 457 -30.30 -17.20 -29.35
N PHE A 458 -30.54 -17.64 -28.12
CA PHE A 458 -31.85 -17.62 -27.47
C PHE A 458 -32.46 -16.20 -27.42
N GLN A 459 -31.67 -15.20 -27.00
CA GLN A 459 -32.08 -13.80 -26.88
C GLN A 459 -32.55 -13.16 -28.20
N LYS A 460 -32.18 -13.69 -29.37
CA LYS A 460 -32.63 -13.14 -30.67
C LYS A 460 -34.12 -13.38 -30.93
N THR A 461 -34.71 -14.39 -30.30
CA THR A 461 -36.11 -14.80 -30.53
C THR A 461 -36.94 -14.81 -29.25
N ALA A 462 -36.30 -14.81 -28.09
CA ALA A 462 -36.96 -14.80 -26.78
C ALA A 462 -37.50 -13.40 -26.43
N ASP A 463 -38.65 -13.34 -25.76
CA ASP A 463 -39.16 -12.11 -25.16
C ASP A 463 -38.40 -11.73 -23.87
N ALA A 464 -38.64 -10.51 -23.37
CA ALA A 464 -37.96 -10.00 -22.19
C ALA A 464 -38.17 -10.86 -20.93
N GLU A 465 -39.37 -11.43 -20.73
CA GLU A 465 -39.68 -12.28 -19.57
C GLU A 465 -38.88 -13.58 -19.59
N SER A 466 -38.79 -14.22 -20.76
CA SER A 466 -38.02 -15.45 -20.97
C SER A 466 -36.52 -15.21 -20.80
N VAL A 467 -36.02 -14.03 -21.21
CA VAL A 467 -34.63 -13.64 -20.98
C VAL A 467 -34.37 -13.39 -19.49
N SER A 468 -35.27 -12.69 -18.79
CA SER A 468 -35.20 -12.49 -17.33
C SER A 468 -35.15 -13.81 -16.55
N ALA A 469 -35.87 -14.85 -17.01
CA ALA A 469 -35.84 -16.17 -16.38
C ALA A 469 -34.45 -16.87 -16.41
N THR A 470 -33.50 -16.38 -17.20
CA THR A 470 -32.13 -16.95 -17.29
C THR A 470 -31.18 -16.48 -16.19
N VAL A 471 -31.57 -15.49 -15.37
CA VAL A 471 -30.73 -14.93 -14.28
C VAL A 471 -30.10 -16.01 -13.39
N PRO A 472 -30.84 -17.03 -12.89
CA PRO A 472 -30.23 -18.07 -12.06
C PRO A 472 -29.15 -18.87 -12.77
N GLU A 473 -29.29 -19.12 -14.08
CA GLU A 473 -28.30 -19.87 -14.86
C GLU A 473 -26.97 -19.12 -15.00
N TRP A 474 -27.04 -17.79 -15.10
CA TRP A 474 -25.87 -16.91 -15.11
C TRP A 474 -25.18 -16.89 -13.75
N GLU A 475 -25.94 -16.71 -12.68
CA GLU A 475 -25.41 -16.65 -11.31
C GLU A 475 -24.81 -17.98 -10.84
N MET A 476 -25.15 -19.10 -11.46
CA MET A 476 -24.48 -20.39 -11.25
C MET A 476 -23.11 -20.49 -11.91
N ARG A 477 -22.79 -19.62 -12.88
CA ARG A 477 -21.62 -19.76 -13.76
C ARG A 477 -20.62 -18.61 -13.63
N LEU A 478 -21.08 -17.40 -13.38
CA LEU A 478 -20.27 -16.19 -13.32
C LEU A 478 -20.64 -15.38 -12.08
N ASP A 479 -19.64 -14.76 -11.45
CA ASP A 479 -19.86 -13.62 -10.55
C ASP A 479 -20.25 -12.39 -11.40
N VAL A 480 -21.54 -12.28 -11.70
CA VAL A 480 -22.06 -11.28 -12.64
C VAL A 480 -21.83 -9.87 -12.10
N GLU A 481 -22.11 -9.64 -10.82
CA GLU A 481 -21.93 -8.33 -10.19
C GLU A 481 -20.48 -7.83 -10.36
N ASN A 482 -19.49 -8.66 -10.06
CA ASN A 482 -18.09 -8.27 -10.18
C ASN A 482 -17.70 -7.98 -11.64
N PHE A 483 -18.18 -8.76 -12.61
CA PHE A 483 -17.95 -8.48 -14.03
C PHE A 483 -18.56 -7.13 -14.45
N LEU A 484 -19.80 -6.83 -14.03
CA LEU A 484 -20.46 -5.56 -14.37
C LEU A 484 -19.74 -4.35 -13.76
N VAL A 485 -19.21 -4.49 -12.53
CA VAL A 485 -18.38 -3.47 -11.88
C VAL A 485 -17.07 -3.25 -12.65
N ALA A 486 -16.35 -4.32 -12.98
CA ALA A 486 -15.13 -4.24 -13.79
C ALA A 486 -15.38 -3.52 -15.13
N MET A 487 -16.48 -3.86 -15.80
CA MET A 487 -16.90 -3.24 -17.06
C MET A 487 -17.25 -1.75 -16.90
N ALA A 488 -17.86 -1.36 -15.78
CA ALA A 488 -18.12 0.05 -15.47
C ALA A 488 -16.82 0.84 -15.29
N PHE A 489 -15.82 0.26 -14.62
CA PHE A 489 -14.48 0.85 -14.52
C PHE A 489 -13.80 0.95 -15.88
N GLU A 490 -13.78 -0.11 -16.71
CA GLU A 490 -13.19 -0.03 -18.05
C GLU A 490 -13.79 1.11 -18.87
N PHE A 491 -15.12 1.28 -18.82
CA PHE A 491 -15.82 2.36 -19.51
C PHE A 491 -15.45 3.74 -18.96
N LEU A 492 -15.49 3.95 -17.64
CA LEU A 492 -15.20 5.25 -17.02
C LEU A 492 -13.73 5.66 -17.15
N GLN A 493 -12.83 4.70 -17.03
CA GLN A 493 -11.38 4.91 -17.16
C GLN A 493 -10.93 5.05 -18.62
N GLY A 494 -11.76 4.63 -19.60
CA GLY A 494 -11.38 4.66 -21.01
C GLY A 494 -10.28 3.66 -21.31
N PHE A 495 -10.40 2.44 -20.78
CA PHE A 495 -9.36 1.42 -20.90
C PHE A 495 -9.31 0.87 -22.34
N TRP A 496 -8.38 1.40 -23.13
CA TRP A 496 -8.27 1.13 -24.56
C TRP A 496 -7.68 -0.24 -24.88
N ASP A 497 -6.85 -0.79 -23.99
CA ASP A 497 -6.29 -2.14 -24.11
C ASP A 497 -7.03 -3.17 -23.23
N GLY A 498 -8.18 -2.79 -22.67
CA GLY A 498 -9.03 -3.68 -21.90
C GLY A 498 -9.87 -4.63 -22.75
N TYR A 499 -10.77 -5.36 -22.10
CA TYR A 499 -11.62 -6.34 -22.77
C TYR A 499 -12.57 -5.69 -23.77
N LEU A 500 -13.21 -4.57 -23.42
CA LEU A 500 -14.16 -3.91 -24.31
C LEU A 500 -13.51 -3.48 -25.64
N GLN A 501 -12.33 -2.85 -25.58
CA GLN A 501 -11.69 -2.25 -26.75
C GLN A 501 -10.79 -3.24 -27.51
N ASN A 502 -9.99 -4.05 -26.80
CA ASN A 502 -8.99 -4.92 -27.44
C ASN A 502 -9.12 -6.42 -27.14
N SER A 503 -10.07 -6.86 -26.30
CA SER A 503 -10.20 -8.27 -25.84
C SER A 503 -8.98 -8.75 -25.07
N ASN A 504 -8.34 -7.85 -24.33
CA ASN A 504 -7.04 -8.07 -23.72
C ASN A 504 -7.10 -7.73 -22.21
N ASN A 505 -6.02 -8.06 -21.49
CA ASN A 505 -5.76 -7.62 -20.12
C ASN A 505 -6.83 -8.04 -19.10
N TYR A 506 -7.20 -9.33 -19.12
CA TYR A 506 -8.07 -9.90 -18.10
C TYR A 506 -7.74 -11.37 -17.81
N PHE A 507 -8.15 -11.82 -16.63
CA PHE A 507 -8.19 -13.22 -16.24
C PHE A 507 -9.60 -13.67 -15.89
N LEU A 508 -9.84 -14.97 -16.05
CA LEU A 508 -11.01 -15.67 -15.55
C LEU A 508 -10.55 -16.71 -14.54
N TYR A 509 -10.89 -16.49 -13.28
CA TYR A 509 -10.62 -17.46 -12.21
C TYR A 509 -11.83 -18.34 -11.99
N LYS A 510 -11.68 -19.65 -12.13
CA LYS A 510 -12.74 -20.61 -11.79
C LYS A 510 -12.66 -20.93 -10.30
N SER A 511 -13.46 -20.23 -9.49
CA SER A 511 -13.44 -20.38 -8.04
C SER A 511 -13.89 -21.79 -7.63
N PRO A 512 -13.09 -22.53 -6.84
CA PRO A 512 -13.43 -23.88 -6.39
C PRO A 512 -14.52 -23.87 -5.30
N GLU A 513 -14.66 -22.77 -4.56
CA GLU A 513 -15.65 -22.63 -3.49
C GLU A 513 -17.06 -22.44 -4.03
N THR A 514 -17.20 -21.57 -5.03
CA THR A 514 -18.52 -21.24 -5.61
C THR A 514 -18.80 -22.01 -6.90
N ASN A 515 -17.79 -22.63 -7.49
CA ASN A 515 -17.81 -23.18 -8.84
C ASN A 515 -18.22 -22.14 -9.90
N ARG A 516 -17.95 -20.84 -9.67
CA ARG A 516 -18.23 -19.73 -10.59
C ARG A 516 -16.95 -19.15 -11.16
N PHE A 517 -17.04 -18.59 -12.36
CA PHE A 517 -16.00 -17.73 -12.90
C PHE A 517 -16.02 -16.38 -12.18
N VAL A 518 -14.85 -15.88 -11.82
CA VAL A 518 -14.63 -14.54 -11.28
C VAL A 518 -13.78 -13.79 -12.30
N TRP A 519 -14.28 -12.63 -12.72
CA TRP A 519 -13.53 -11.73 -13.60
C TRP A 519 -12.45 -11.00 -12.82
N ILE A 520 -11.22 -11.02 -13.31
CA ILE A 520 -10.12 -10.28 -12.71
C ILE A 520 -9.48 -9.45 -13.80
N SER A 521 -9.64 -8.14 -13.71
CA SER A 521 -9.03 -7.25 -14.68
C SER A 521 -7.52 -7.10 -14.41
N TRP A 522 -6.75 -6.88 -15.46
CA TRP A 522 -5.28 -6.83 -15.41
C TRP A 522 -4.76 -5.62 -16.16
N ASP A 523 -3.49 -5.29 -15.93
CA ASP A 523 -2.72 -4.34 -16.74
C ASP A 523 -3.41 -2.99 -17.02
N TYR A 524 -3.88 -2.29 -15.98
CA TYR A 524 -4.48 -0.94 -16.11
C TYR A 524 -3.43 0.15 -16.38
N ASP A 525 -2.43 -0.13 -17.20
CA ASP A 525 -1.61 0.94 -17.75
C ASP A 525 -2.39 1.69 -18.84
N TYR A 526 -2.03 2.97 -19.04
CA TYR A 526 -2.68 3.80 -20.06
C TYR A 526 -4.21 3.87 -19.93
N VAL A 527 -4.66 4.33 -18.77
CA VAL A 527 -6.06 4.63 -18.50
C VAL A 527 -6.22 6.09 -18.06
N MET A 528 -7.45 6.50 -17.76
CA MET A 528 -7.78 7.82 -17.21
C MET A 528 -7.23 8.98 -18.05
N GLY A 529 -7.39 8.88 -19.37
CA GLY A 529 -6.97 9.92 -20.30
C GLY A 529 -5.57 9.74 -20.87
N SER A 530 -4.85 8.66 -20.58
CA SER A 530 -3.59 8.32 -21.22
C SER A 530 -3.75 7.11 -22.14
N GLY A 531 -3.24 7.17 -23.38
CA GLY A 531 -3.08 5.98 -24.22
C GLY A 531 -2.73 6.34 -25.66
N PRO A 532 -2.28 5.38 -26.50
CA PRO A 532 -1.91 5.63 -27.90
C PRO A 532 -3.11 5.94 -28.81
N VAL A 533 -4.31 6.11 -28.25
CA VAL A 533 -5.57 6.31 -28.97
C VAL A 533 -6.10 7.73 -28.80
N ASN A 534 -7.15 8.08 -29.54
CA ASN A 534 -7.84 9.35 -29.34
C ASN A 534 -8.65 9.27 -28.04
N MET A 535 -8.11 9.82 -26.95
CA MET A 535 -8.75 9.72 -25.65
C MET A 535 -10.09 10.47 -25.61
N LYS A 536 -10.26 11.53 -26.41
CA LYS A 536 -11.57 12.20 -26.57
C LYS A 536 -12.67 11.23 -27.05
N SER A 537 -12.32 10.30 -27.94
CA SER A 537 -13.25 9.28 -28.45
C SER A 537 -13.63 8.25 -27.40
N LEU A 538 -12.85 8.08 -26.33
CA LEU A 538 -13.16 7.20 -25.19
C LEU A 538 -13.81 7.96 -24.03
N ALA A 539 -13.81 9.30 -24.06
CA ALA A 539 -14.47 10.14 -23.05
C ALA A 539 -16.00 10.20 -23.19
N GLN A 540 -16.62 9.29 -23.95
CA GLN A 540 -18.06 9.25 -24.18
C GLN A 540 -18.83 9.05 -22.87
N GLY A 541 -20.00 9.67 -22.75
CA GLY A 541 -20.88 9.54 -21.58
C GLY A 541 -21.93 8.43 -21.68
N ASP A 542 -22.28 8.05 -22.91
CA ASP A 542 -23.19 6.97 -23.22
C ASP A 542 -22.37 5.69 -23.49
N TYR A 543 -22.57 4.65 -22.66
CA TYR A 543 -21.85 3.39 -22.85
C TYR A 543 -22.33 2.63 -24.10
N THR A 544 -23.55 2.88 -24.58
CA THR A 544 -24.09 2.18 -25.76
C THR A 544 -23.41 2.60 -27.06
N THR A 545 -22.75 3.77 -27.06
CA THR A 545 -21.93 4.24 -28.18
C THR A 545 -20.45 3.89 -28.01
N TYR A 546 -20.07 3.37 -26.84
CA TYR A 546 -18.70 2.98 -26.55
C TYR A 546 -18.37 1.65 -27.22
N VAL A 547 -17.37 1.68 -28.09
CA VAL A 547 -16.97 0.50 -28.88
C VAL A 547 -16.67 -0.67 -27.93
N GLY A 548 -17.29 -1.82 -28.20
CA GLY A 548 -17.10 -3.03 -27.40
C GLY A 548 -18.39 -3.51 -26.75
N PHE A 549 -19.23 -2.60 -26.25
CA PHE A 549 -20.50 -3.00 -25.61
C PHE A 549 -21.43 -3.74 -26.58
N ASP A 550 -21.47 -3.31 -27.83
CA ASP A 550 -22.25 -3.90 -28.93
C ASP A 550 -21.53 -5.03 -29.66
N LYS A 551 -20.28 -5.33 -29.30
CA LYS A 551 -19.42 -6.31 -29.99
C LYS A 551 -19.09 -7.54 -29.15
N ARG A 552 -18.85 -7.37 -27.85
CA ARG A 552 -18.33 -8.42 -26.99
C ARG A 552 -19.43 -9.43 -26.62
N PRO A 553 -19.26 -10.74 -26.93
CA PRO A 553 -20.23 -11.78 -26.64
C PRO A 553 -20.78 -11.74 -25.22
N LEU A 554 -19.90 -11.73 -24.20
CA LEU A 554 -20.33 -11.73 -22.79
C LEU A 554 -21.10 -10.45 -22.41
N THR A 555 -20.61 -9.29 -22.86
CA THR A 555 -21.25 -7.99 -22.58
C THR A 555 -22.64 -7.92 -23.17
N ILE A 556 -22.80 -8.31 -24.44
CA ILE A 556 -24.10 -8.36 -25.10
C ILE A 556 -25.04 -9.32 -24.36
N ALA A 557 -24.56 -10.54 -24.05
CA ALA A 557 -25.37 -11.57 -23.42
C ALA A 557 -25.92 -11.12 -22.05
N LEU A 558 -25.08 -10.47 -21.24
CA LEU A 558 -25.49 -10.00 -19.91
C LEU A 558 -26.38 -8.75 -19.97
N LEU A 559 -26.01 -7.73 -20.75
CA LEU A 559 -26.75 -6.46 -20.76
C LEU A 559 -28.08 -6.50 -21.54
N ASN A 560 -28.39 -7.62 -22.18
CA ASN A 560 -29.75 -7.88 -22.68
C ASN A 560 -30.67 -8.50 -21.62
N VAL A 561 -30.13 -8.98 -20.49
CA VAL A 561 -30.94 -9.41 -19.35
C VAL A 561 -31.36 -8.15 -18.58
N PRO A 562 -32.66 -7.84 -18.45
CA PRO A 562 -33.14 -6.58 -17.85
C PRO A 562 -32.58 -6.32 -16.44
N GLU A 563 -32.50 -7.36 -15.61
CA GLU A 563 -31.99 -7.31 -14.24
C GLU A 563 -30.51 -6.92 -14.21
N PHE A 564 -29.68 -7.54 -15.05
CA PHE A 564 -28.26 -7.24 -15.13
C PHE A 564 -27.98 -5.89 -15.76
N LYS A 565 -28.79 -5.47 -16.74
CA LYS A 565 -28.72 -4.11 -17.28
C LYS A 565 -29.02 -3.06 -16.21
N ALA A 566 -30.12 -3.25 -15.47
CA ALA A 566 -30.48 -2.35 -14.37
C ALA A 566 -29.41 -2.33 -13.28
N LEU A 567 -28.83 -3.49 -12.95
CA LEU A 567 -27.71 -3.60 -12.01
C LEU A 567 -26.48 -2.86 -12.52
N PHE A 568 -26.06 -3.07 -13.77
CA PHE A 568 -24.93 -2.39 -14.38
C PHE A 568 -25.11 -0.87 -14.36
N GLU A 569 -26.25 -0.37 -14.81
CA GLU A 569 -26.52 1.07 -14.86
C GLU A 569 -26.54 1.71 -13.47
N LYS A 570 -27.08 0.98 -12.47
CA LYS A 570 -27.00 1.39 -11.06
C LYS A 570 -25.55 1.48 -10.59
N LYS A 571 -24.75 0.43 -10.80
CA LYS A 571 -23.34 0.38 -10.38
C LYS A 571 -22.50 1.44 -11.09
N LEU A 572 -22.69 1.61 -12.39
CA LEU A 572 -22.05 2.63 -13.19
C LEU A 572 -22.37 4.03 -12.67
N LYS A 573 -23.63 4.31 -12.31
CA LYS A 573 -24.01 5.58 -11.68
C LYS A 573 -23.37 5.76 -10.31
N THR A 574 -23.37 4.72 -9.46
CA THR A 574 -22.71 4.77 -8.14
C THR A 574 -21.22 5.08 -8.28
N ILE A 575 -20.49 4.39 -9.18
CA ILE A 575 -19.07 4.66 -9.41
C ILE A 575 -18.87 6.08 -9.96
N ALA A 576 -19.74 6.53 -10.87
CA ALA A 576 -19.71 7.90 -11.36
C ALA A 576 -19.83 8.94 -10.23
N ASP A 577 -20.76 8.74 -9.29
CA ASP A 577 -21.06 9.71 -8.22
C ASP A 577 -20.12 9.65 -7.02
N GLU A 578 -19.58 8.48 -6.73
CA GLU A 578 -18.77 8.25 -5.53
C GLU A 578 -17.27 8.29 -5.83
N ILE A 579 -16.85 7.89 -7.02
CA ILE A 579 -15.43 7.79 -7.40
C ILE A 579 -15.04 8.83 -8.45
N TYR A 580 -15.88 9.02 -9.47
CA TYR A 580 -15.59 9.92 -10.60
C TYR A 580 -16.15 11.34 -10.45
N ASN A 581 -16.85 11.62 -9.35
CA ASN A 581 -17.32 12.97 -9.07
C ASN A 581 -16.11 13.84 -8.71
N PRO A 582 -15.84 14.94 -9.45
CA PRO A 582 -14.68 15.79 -9.20
C PRO A 582 -14.57 16.30 -7.76
N THR A 583 -15.69 16.52 -7.06
CA THR A 583 -15.66 17.00 -5.66
C THR A 583 -15.11 15.94 -4.69
N LYS A 584 -15.21 14.66 -5.05
CA LYS A 584 -14.70 13.52 -4.26
C LYS A 584 -13.35 13.01 -4.80
N ALA A 585 -13.20 12.97 -6.12
CA ALA A 585 -12.01 12.46 -6.80
C ALA A 585 -10.81 13.39 -6.64
N ASN A 586 -10.99 14.70 -6.78
CA ASN A 586 -9.87 15.65 -6.78
C ASN A 586 -9.08 15.65 -5.46
N PRO A 587 -9.70 15.63 -4.26
CA PRO A 587 -8.95 15.50 -3.01
C PRO A 587 -8.08 14.24 -2.93
N VAL A 588 -8.59 13.10 -3.40
CA VAL A 588 -7.81 11.85 -3.48
C VAL A 588 -6.62 12.02 -4.41
N ILE A 589 -6.85 12.55 -5.62
CA ILE A 589 -5.80 12.82 -6.61
C ILE A 589 -4.75 13.79 -6.06
N ASP A 590 -5.18 14.84 -5.38
CA ASP A 590 -4.30 15.84 -4.79
C ASP A 590 -3.41 15.24 -3.70
N SER A 591 -3.97 14.40 -2.83
CA SER A 591 -3.18 13.73 -1.79
C SER A 591 -2.15 12.75 -2.35
N ILE A 592 -2.50 12.00 -3.41
CA ILE A 592 -1.56 11.07 -4.08
C ILE A 592 -0.52 11.86 -4.87
N SER A 593 -0.94 12.92 -5.57
CA SER A 593 -0.04 13.81 -6.30
C SER A 593 0.98 14.44 -5.37
N ASP A 594 0.54 14.93 -4.20
CA ASP A 594 1.43 15.50 -3.19
C ASP A 594 2.40 14.44 -2.65
N LEU A 595 1.95 13.21 -2.41
CA LEU A 595 2.81 12.11 -1.97
C LEU A 595 3.96 11.83 -2.93
N ILE A 596 3.74 11.88 -4.25
CA ILE A 596 4.73 11.39 -5.23
C ILE A 596 5.45 12.50 -6.02
N GLN A 597 5.08 13.76 -5.85
CA GLN A 597 5.60 14.86 -6.68
C GLN A 597 7.13 15.00 -6.61
N ASP A 598 7.71 14.93 -5.40
CA ASP A 598 9.16 15.09 -5.21
C ASP A 598 9.92 13.92 -5.83
N ASP A 599 9.41 12.70 -5.64
CA ASP A 599 9.95 11.47 -6.23
C ASP A 599 9.89 11.46 -7.76
N VAL A 600 8.81 11.98 -8.34
CA VAL A 600 8.70 12.15 -9.80
C VAL A 600 9.70 13.19 -10.31
N ALA A 601 9.90 14.29 -9.59
CA ALA A 601 10.90 15.29 -9.94
C ALA A 601 12.32 14.72 -9.87
N TRP A 602 12.63 13.95 -8.82
CA TRP A 602 13.89 13.23 -8.67
C TRP A 602 14.09 12.20 -9.80
N ASP A 603 13.08 11.38 -10.10
CA ASP A 603 13.12 10.36 -11.15
C ASP A 603 13.50 10.94 -12.51
N LYS A 604 12.96 12.11 -12.87
CA LYS A 604 13.27 12.82 -14.13
C LYS A 604 14.73 13.24 -14.26
N THR A 605 15.47 13.37 -13.15
CA THR A 605 16.90 13.74 -13.18
C THR A 605 17.82 12.55 -13.45
N LEU A 606 17.32 11.32 -13.28
CA LEU A 606 18.15 10.13 -13.30
C LEU A 606 18.48 9.68 -14.72
N PRO A 607 19.74 9.28 -15.01
CA PRO A 607 20.08 8.75 -16.31
C PRO A 607 19.45 7.37 -16.50
N HIS A 608 18.69 7.22 -17.59
CA HIS A 608 18.11 5.95 -17.97
C HIS A 608 19.19 4.90 -18.35
N VAL A 609 18.84 3.62 -18.22
CA VAL A 609 19.78 2.50 -18.43
C VAL A 609 20.15 2.37 -19.90
N ARG A 610 19.16 2.39 -20.80
CA ARG A 610 19.38 2.40 -22.25
C ARG A 610 19.44 3.84 -22.75
N LYS A 611 20.33 4.13 -23.69
CA LYS A 611 20.41 5.45 -24.35
C LYS A 611 19.47 5.53 -25.55
N GLY A 612 19.06 6.75 -25.90
CA GLY A 612 18.29 7.06 -27.10
C GLY A 612 16.85 7.47 -26.82
N LEU A 613 16.04 7.55 -27.86
CA LEU A 613 14.62 7.90 -27.75
C LEU A 613 13.82 6.76 -27.13
N GLU A 614 12.80 7.13 -26.37
CA GLU A 614 11.73 6.24 -25.95
C GLU A 614 10.97 5.73 -27.18
N PHE A 615 10.72 4.43 -27.19
CA PHE A 615 10.09 3.78 -28.32
C PHE A 615 9.17 2.67 -27.84
N TRP A 616 8.03 2.58 -28.49
CA TRP A 616 7.03 1.54 -28.25
C TRP A 616 6.90 0.66 -29.50
N THR A 617 6.50 -0.60 -29.33
CA THR A 617 6.63 -1.67 -30.35
C THR A 617 5.85 -1.43 -31.65
N PHE A 618 4.95 -0.46 -31.68
CA PHE A 618 4.38 0.10 -32.92
C PHE A 618 5.39 1.06 -33.56
N SER A 619 6.33 0.51 -34.32
CA SER A 619 7.43 1.30 -34.87
C SER A 619 6.98 2.45 -35.78
N LEU A 620 7.77 3.51 -35.87
CA LEU A 620 7.59 4.57 -36.87
C LEU A 620 7.57 3.99 -38.30
N ASP A 621 8.30 2.90 -38.55
CA ASP A 621 8.27 2.20 -39.84
C ASP A 621 6.96 1.43 -40.05
N ASN A 622 6.40 0.80 -39.01
CA ASN A 622 5.09 0.14 -39.07
C ASN A 622 3.97 1.17 -39.31
N LEU A 623 4.09 2.36 -38.71
CA LEU A 623 3.19 3.50 -38.92
C LEU A 623 3.36 4.14 -40.31
N LYS A 624 4.60 4.29 -40.80
CA LYS A 624 4.91 4.90 -42.12
C LYS A 624 4.60 4.00 -43.30
N TYR A 625 4.79 2.69 -43.17
CA TYR A 625 4.63 1.71 -44.26
C TYR A 625 3.34 0.88 -44.14
N GLY A 626 2.46 1.18 -43.17
CA GLY A 626 1.24 0.41 -42.92
C GLY A 626 1.50 -1.05 -42.56
N ASN A 627 2.72 -1.36 -42.09
CA ASN A 627 3.20 -2.70 -41.84
C ASN A 627 3.06 -3.03 -40.35
N PHE A 628 1.85 -3.34 -39.90
CA PHE A 628 1.60 -3.83 -38.53
C PHE A 628 2.12 -5.27 -38.29
N ASN A 629 2.86 -5.81 -39.25
CA ASN A 629 3.41 -7.15 -39.26
C ASN A 629 4.90 -7.05 -38.88
N ASN A 630 5.21 -7.12 -37.59
CA ASN A 630 6.60 -7.15 -37.13
C ASN A 630 7.31 -8.39 -37.69
N ASN A 631 8.59 -8.25 -38.07
CA ASN A 631 9.53 -9.33 -38.43
C ASN A 631 9.79 -10.36 -37.30
N THR A 632 8.94 -10.40 -36.26
CA THR A 632 8.95 -11.36 -35.15
C THR A 632 7.79 -12.36 -35.20
N ASN A 633 7.03 -12.43 -36.31
CA ASN A 633 5.86 -13.31 -36.49
C ASN A 633 4.74 -13.10 -35.46
N GLN A 634 4.66 -11.93 -34.83
CA GLN A 634 3.57 -11.55 -33.95
C GLN A 634 2.88 -10.33 -34.56
N ASN A 635 1.74 -10.56 -35.22
CA ASN A 635 0.79 -9.48 -35.41
C ASN A 635 0.23 -9.16 -34.02
N GLU A 636 0.22 -7.90 -33.60
CA GLU A 636 -0.52 -7.48 -32.41
C GLU A 636 -1.85 -6.91 -32.92
N GLY A 637 -2.98 -7.40 -32.41
CA GLY A 637 -4.28 -6.85 -32.73
C GLY A 637 -4.32 -5.38 -32.32
N VAL A 638 -4.39 -4.49 -33.30
CA VAL A 638 -4.55 -3.05 -33.07
C VAL A 638 -6.01 -2.76 -32.70
N PRO A 639 -6.30 -2.03 -31.63
CA PRO A 639 -7.67 -1.67 -31.30
C PRO A 639 -8.24 -0.72 -32.37
N PRO A 640 -9.56 -0.77 -32.65
CA PRO A 640 -10.19 0.06 -33.68
C PRO A 640 -10.04 1.57 -33.48
N THR A 641 -9.68 1.99 -32.26
CA THR A 641 -9.55 3.38 -31.84
C THR A 641 -8.13 3.94 -31.99
N LEU A 642 -7.14 3.12 -32.40
CA LEU A 642 -5.79 3.58 -32.73
C LEU A 642 -5.78 4.24 -34.12
N SER A 643 -5.10 5.38 -34.23
CA SER A 643 -4.84 6.05 -35.50
C SER A 643 -3.36 6.40 -35.64
N VAL A 644 -2.89 6.61 -36.87
CA VAL A 644 -1.51 7.06 -37.11
C VAL A 644 -1.22 8.37 -36.38
N THR A 645 -2.17 9.31 -36.40
CA THR A 645 -2.04 10.61 -35.72
C THR A 645 -1.86 10.46 -34.21
N THR A 646 -2.68 9.61 -33.57
CA THR A 646 -2.60 9.38 -32.11
C THR A 646 -1.36 8.59 -31.73
N GLY A 647 -0.93 7.65 -32.58
CA GLY A 647 0.34 6.95 -32.40
C GLY A 647 1.56 7.87 -32.48
N ILE A 648 1.58 8.80 -33.45
CA ILE A 648 2.64 9.82 -33.54
C ILE A 648 2.62 10.75 -32.32
N ASP A 649 1.45 11.26 -31.93
CA ASP A 649 1.31 12.10 -30.74
C ASP A 649 1.79 11.39 -29.47
N PHE A 650 1.48 10.09 -29.34
CA PHE A 650 1.94 9.25 -28.25
C PHE A 650 3.47 9.11 -28.22
N LEU A 651 4.10 8.84 -29.38
CA LEU A 651 5.57 8.76 -29.46
C LEU A 651 6.25 10.11 -29.18
N LEU A 652 5.66 11.21 -29.65
CA LEU A 652 6.15 12.56 -29.36
C LEU A 652 6.11 12.83 -27.85
N ARG A 653 4.99 12.52 -27.20
CA ARG A 653 4.84 12.80 -25.76
C ARG A 653 5.75 11.94 -24.87
N LEU A 654 6.02 10.70 -25.27
CA LEU A 654 6.98 9.83 -24.57
C LEU A 654 8.42 10.39 -24.58
N ASN A 655 8.72 11.27 -25.53
CA ASN A 655 10.03 11.89 -25.71
C ASN A 655 10.03 13.40 -25.39
N SER A 656 8.95 13.91 -24.78
CA SER A 656 8.82 15.31 -24.38
C SER A 656 8.75 15.44 -22.87
N ASP A 657 9.25 16.54 -22.32
CA ASP A 657 9.04 16.84 -20.91
C ASP A 657 7.64 17.43 -20.69
N ILE A 658 6.76 16.62 -20.10
CA ILE A 658 5.41 17.04 -19.74
C ILE A 658 5.46 17.61 -18.32
N ASP A 659 5.00 18.85 -18.17
CA ASP A 659 4.88 19.49 -16.86
C ASP A 659 3.98 18.64 -15.95
N TRP A 660 4.45 18.39 -14.72
CA TRP A 660 3.75 17.61 -13.71
C TRP A 660 2.37 18.20 -13.41
N LYS A 661 2.30 19.53 -13.25
CA LYS A 661 1.02 20.19 -12.93
C LYS A 661 0.04 20.07 -14.09
N ALA A 662 0.49 20.13 -15.35
CA ALA A 662 -0.34 19.88 -16.52
C ALA A 662 -0.83 18.42 -16.59
N ALA A 663 0.04 17.44 -16.30
CA ALA A 663 -0.31 16.02 -16.27
C ALA A 663 -1.37 15.68 -15.21
N VAL A 664 -1.36 16.38 -14.07
CA VAL A 664 -2.36 16.19 -13.00
C VAL A 664 -3.62 17.02 -13.26
N ASN A 665 -3.48 18.32 -13.52
CA ASN A 665 -4.58 19.28 -13.48
C ASN A 665 -5.23 19.57 -14.84
N GLY A 666 -4.51 19.45 -15.96
CA GLY A 666 -5.12 19.57 -17.29
C GLY A 666 -4.26 20.17 -18.40
N LYS A 667 -4.81 20.06 -19.61
CA LYS A 667 -4.30 20.43 -20.93
C LYS A 667 -2.79 20.30 -21.09
N THR A 668 -2.39 19.05 -21.21
CA THR A 668 -1.04 18.65 -21.64
C THR A 668 -0.74 19.08 -23.09
N GLY A 669 -1.78 19.38 -23.89
CA GLY A 669 -1.65 19.69 -25.33
C GLY A 669 -1.67 18.47 -26.25
N HIS A 670 -1.76 17.26 -25.70
CA HIS A 670 -1.74 16.00 -26.45
C HIS A 670 -3.13 15.37 -26.58
N ILE A 671 -3.43 14.79 -27.74
CA ILE A 671 -4.69 14.06 -27.96
C ILE A 671 -4.67 12.65 -27.34
N SER A 672 -3.46 12.14 -27.09
CA SER A 672 -3.14 10.85 -26.47
C SER A 672 -2.94 10.93 -24.95
N LEU A 673 -2.99 12.14 -24.37
CA LEU A 673 -2.85 12.37 -22.93
C LEU A 673 -3.69 13.55 -22.45
N TYR A 674 -4.70 13.29 -21.64
CA TYR A 674 -5.43 14.29 -20.86
C TYR A 674 -4.84 14.33 -19.45
N GLY A 675 -4.88 15.49 -18.81
CA GLY A 675 -4.57 15.53 -17.38
C GLY A 675 -5.59 14.70 -16.58
N VAL A 676 -5.19 14.07 -15.47
CA VAL A 676 -6.08 13.15 -14.72
C VAL A 676 -7.38 13.83 -14.30
N LYS A 677 -7.30 15.04 -13.74
CA LYS A 677 -8.50 15.82 -13.36
C LYS A 677 -9.29 16.28 -14.58
N GLU A 678 -8.63 16.59 -15.70
CA GLU A 678 -9.29 16.95 -16.96
C GLU A 678 -10.11 15.77 -17.49
N TRP A 679 -9.55 14.56 -17.48
CA TRP A 679 -10.24 13.33 -17.86
C TRP A 679 -11.48 13.10 -17.00
N ILE A 680 -11.33 13.16 -15.68
CA ILE A 680 -12.43 12.91 -14.73
C ILE A 680 -13.56 13.92 -14.94
N ASN A 681 -13.22 15.22 -15.02
CA ASN A 681 -14.19 16.27 -15.30
C ASN A 681 -14.94 16.04 -16.63
N LEU A 682 -14.19 15.73 -17.70
CA LEU A 682 -14.77 15.49 -19.02
C LEU A 682 -15.68 14.27 -19.02
N LYS A 683 -15.23 13.15 -18.45
CA LYS A 683 -15.97 11.89 -18.41
C LYS A 683 -17.23 12.01 -17.56
N TYR A 684 -17.13 12.62 -16.38
CA TYR A 684 -18.27 12.86 -15.48
C TYR A 684 -19.30 13.78 -16.14
N SER A 685 -18.85 14.89 -16.75
CA SER A 685 -19.73 15.81 -17.49
C SER A 685 -20.46 15.10 -18.63
N ASN A 686 -19.74 14.32 -19.45
CA ASN A 686 -20.34 13.60 -20.56
C ASN A 686 -21.33 12.54 -20.08
N PHE A 687 -21.00 11.81 -19.01
CA PHE A 687 -21.88 10.83 -18.40
C PHE A 687 -23.23 11.44 -18.02
N TYR A 688 -23.27 12.68 -17.51
CA TYR A 688 -24.53 13.34 -17.13
C TYR A 688 -25.27 14.05 -18.26
N LYS A 689 -24.67 14.19 -19.45
CA LYS A 689 -25.34 14.77 -20.64
C LYS A 689 -26.22 13.78 -21.40
N LYS A 690 -26.10 12.48 -21.13
CA LYS A 690 -26.91 11.46 -21.80
C LYS A 690 -28.38 11.55 -21.38
N THR A 691 -29.30 11.17 -22.26
CA THR A 691 -30.75 11.25 -22.02
C THR A 691 -31.41 9.88 -21.82
N SER A 692 -30.93 8.81 -22.48
CA SER A 692 -31.38 7.41 -22.27
C SER A 692 -30.45 6.39 -22.94
N TYR A 693 -30.53 5.11 -22.54
CA TYR A 693 -29.74 4.01 -23.11
C TYR A 693 -30.56 3.10 -24.02
N LYS A 694 -30.04 2.81 -25.21
CA LYS A 694 -30.65 1.87 -26.16
C LYS A 694 -30.39 0.39 -25.79
N PRO A 695 -31.23 -0.56 -26.22
CA PRO A 695 -30.91 -2.00 -26.17
C PRO A 695 -29.72 -2.36 -27.07
N LEU A 696 -28.93 -3.37 -26.69
CA LEU A 696 -27.77 -3.83 -27.47
C LEU A 696 -28.14 -4.86 -28.55
N LEU A 697 -29.22 -5.63 -28.35
CA LEU A 697 -29.85 -6.44 -29.40
C LEU A 697 -31.29 -5.98 -29.65
N PRO A 698 -31.79 -6.17 -30.89
CA PRO A 698 -33.22 -6.07 -31.17
C PRO A 698 -33.91 -7.26 -30.50
N LEU A 699 -34.32 -7.09 -29.25
CA LEU A 699 -35.24 -8.02 -28.60
C LEU A 699 -36.62 -7.89 -29.26
N PRO A 700 -37.43 -8.96 -29.32
CA PRO A 700 -38.81 -8.84 -29.74
C PRO A 700 -39.49 -7.82 -28.84
N LEU A 701 -39.94 -6.72 -29.44
CA LEU A 701 -40.91 -5.83 -28.81
C LEU A 701 -42.18 -6.67 -28.71
N LYS A 702 -42.35 -7.45 -27.65
CA LYS A 702 -43.68 -7.94 -27.34
C LYS A 702 -44.53 -6.71 -27.07
N ASN A 703 -45.51 -6.51 -27.96
CA ASN A 703 -46.59 -5.53 -27.83
C ASN A 703 -47.25 -5.61 -26.46
#